data_AF-W9Z195-F1
#
_entry.id   AF-W9Z195-F1
#
_cell.length_a   1.000
_cell.length_b   1.000
_cell.length_c   1.000
_cell.angle_alpha   90.00
_cell.angle_beta   90.00
_cell.angle_gamma   90.00
#
_symmetry.space_group_name_H-M   'P 1'
#
loop_
_entity.id
_entity.type
_entity.pdbx_description
1 polymer ?
#
loop_
_entity_poly.entity_id
_entity_poly.type
_entity_poly.pdbx_seq_one_letter_code
_entity_poly.pdbx_strand_id
1 'polypeptide(L)'
;MSTGLPIRLLCNDNGTFSVIDPVAHHVTSFDILSYTWGKEVAPYNCGLGGVTWEIKINRDKLEDIKRLMVAANITYLWADCVCINQTDETEKSAEIPKMFEYYRNAERCHLLMDMKEAWIPQEIVDDLKFLDHVLYHMQGTALASEAVGLTERVINLLDHWAKTNWKFGIGASSVRSAAIDMGVINCYSTCIERVTSLFDNDYFTRVWTFQEMILGKNITMWGVNPESIFYIGQLHTWMDLAIECADKAAKLYDWIKKGRFYKTAGVNAILRVIVEDRLSLASLETQVRGINSARTDIINGGSYWWRENYKGISNIFSAISLRPRKCRDSADIFRGLLGIFSGLFTKNEVETELSGKDITSISFNFFKKLSSETGLAWTKLGVASKARESGWNWIPLVESDNQVVSTDCFAGVLNLGRLKKEGRAKTLAMTGLIGTPRKFMKIRLSQGKGDFQFIFKGCNCGKKIKTGRISRELIPTYDQPRDVIKDETGRTLVQCGTILGAIIDPGCDDLVGYRRKLLEKLQPMWETTDPSAKPVGWEDRSVSGTAWEHPNAIGFRVHNFSMNYRMISMKRCGSRLANGSTASITCHVSVNCGCTIVAPFALIFEALTAVQGSSLGQTAAKGDHDDRIILQDGLGLVQIGDVGKAFDVVAFSGNIQAHRLYAARCRKHKETEEIVHEVPVPSGRVLVREDFTHAAMDVMKDYGYVRTGGSGNLLLSRKHRLDNYKVVGVCIDEYIPYKNEDQPVKIG
;
A
#
# COMPACT_ATOMS: atom_id res chain seq x y z
N MET A 1 -41.64 -12.58 -6.51
CA MET A 1 -40.36 -11.97 -6.95
C MET A 1 -39.96 -11.00 -5.86
N SER A 2 -38.73 -11.09 -5.33
CA SER A 2 -38.23 -10.10 -4.37
C SER A 2 -38.29 -8.71 -5.03
N THR A 3 -38.94 -7.74 -4.41
CA THR A 3 -39.16 -6.40 -4.97
C THR A 3 -37.87 -5.58 -5.08
N GLY A 4 -36.72 -6.08 -4.58
CA GLY A 4 -35.44 -5.37 -4.60
C GLY A 4 -35.39 -4.13 -3.69
N LEU A 5 -36.53 -3.79 -3.07
CA LEU A 5 -36.70 -2.67 -2.15
C LEU A 5 -36.15 -3.02 -0.76
N PRO A 6 -35.52 -2.05 -0.08
CA PRO A 6 -35.22 -2.18 1.34
C PRO A 6 -36.47 -2.35 2.19
N ILE A 7 -36.32 -2.86 3.41
CA ILE A 7 -37.44 -2.98 4.35
C ILE A 7 -38.03 -1.64 4.78
N ARG A 8 -37.23 -0.56 4.71
CA ARG A 8 -37.63 0.80 5.08
C ARG A 8 -36.88 1.85 4.27
N LEU A 9 -37.51 3.00 4.05
CA LEU A 9 -36.90 4.19 3.42
C LEU A 9 -37.19 5.44 4.26
N LEU A 10 -36.23 6.37 4.29
CA LEU A 10 -36.44 7.72 4.80
C LEU A 10 -37.17 8.52 3.73
N CYS A 11 -38.37 8.97 4.05
CA CYS A 11 -39.22 9.81 3.21
C CYS A 11 -39.06 11.28 3.58
N ASN A 12 -38.98 12.15 2.58
CA ASN A 12 -39.10 13.60 2.68
C ASN A 12 -40.37 14.03 1.94
N ASP A 13 -41.38 14.45 2.70
CA ASP A 13 -42.60 15.07 2.19
C ASP A 13 -42.57 16.56 2.51
N ASN A 14 -42.12 17.36 1.56
CA ASN A 14 -42.08 18.83 1.64
C ASN A 14 -41.40 19.36 2.93
N GLY A 15 -40.30 18.74 3.34
CA GLY A 15 -39.53 19.12 4.54
C GLY A 15 -39.97 18.38 5.82
N THR A 16 -41.02 17.56 5.76
CA THR A 16 -41.39 16.65 6.84
C THR A 16 -40.75 15.28 6.60
N PHE A 17 -40.06 14.75 7.62
CA PHE A 17 -39.29 13.51 7.50
C PHE A 17 -39.90 12.36 8.31
N SER A 18 -40.01 11.19 7.68
CA SER A 18 -40.49 9.95 8.32
C SER A 18 -39.88 8.71 7.68
N VAL A 19 -39.74 7.63 8.44
CA VAL A 19 -39.34 6.31 7.91
C VAL A 19 -40.60 5.51 7.59
N ILE A 20 -40.66 4.97 6.37
CA ILE A 20 -41.84 4.28 5.83
C ILE A 20 -41.52 2.87 5.35
N ASP A 21 -42.54 2.02 5.25
CA ASP A 21 -42.49 0.76 4.49
C ASP A 21 -42.69 1.08 2.98
N PRO A 22 -41.68 0.88 2.13
CA PRO A 22 -41.79 1.22 0.72
C PRO A 22 -42.84 0.40 -0.04
N VAL A 23 -43.15 -0.82 0.40
CA VAL A 23 -44.17 -1.66 -0.25
C VAL A 23 -45.56 -1.08 0.02
N ALA A 24 -45.86 -0.75 1.28
CA ALA A 24 -47.13 -0.15 1.66
C ALA A 24 -47.36 1.21 0.95
N HIS A 25 -46.29 1.96 0.73
CA HIS A 25 -46.32 3.27 0.07
C HIS A 25 -46.17 3.20 -1.46
N HIS A 26 -46.17 2.01 -2.06
CA HIS A 26 -46.09 1.81 -3.51
C HIS A 26 -44.87 2.50 -4.15
N VAL A 27 -43.74 2.52 -3.43
CA VAL A 27 -42.51 3.13 -3.89
C VAL A 27 -41.95 2.34 -5.08
N THR A 28 -41.68 3.03 -6.18
CA THR A 28 -41.14 2.44 -7.41
C THR A 28 -39.67 2.77 -7.66
N SER A 29 -39.15 3.85 -7.07
CA SER A 29 -37.73 4.22 -7.10
C SER A 29 -37.29 4.86 -5.79
N PHE A 30 -35.99 4.76 -5.50
CA PHE A 30 -35.36 5.36 -4.33
C PHE A 30 -33.89 5.67 -4.62
N ASP A 31 -33.34 6.65 -3.91
CA ASP A 31 -31.91 6.94 -3.90
C ASP A 31 -31.25 6.29 -2.67
N ILE A 32 -29.94 6.14 -2.69
CA ILE A 32 -29.17 5.55 -1.59
C ILE A 32 -28.03 6.46 -1.13
N LEU A 33 -27.76 6.45 0.18
CA LEU A 33 -26.70 7.24 0.80
C LEU A 33 -25.48 6.40 1.17
N SER A 34 -24.30 6.95 0.90
CA SER A 34 -23.02 6.48 1.42
C SER A 34 -22.27 7.63 2.08
N TYR A 35 -21.80 7.43 3.31
CA TYR A 35 -21.32 8.53 4.15
C TYR A 35 -20.52 7.99 5.34
N THR A 36 -19.95 8.89 6.15
CA THR A 36 -19.34 8.51 7.42
C THR A 36 -20.27 8.85 8.59
N TRP A 37 -20.48 7.89 9.49
CA TRP A 37 -21.30 8.09 10.69
C TRP A 37 -20.70 9.08 11.70
N GLY A 38 -19.42 9.41 11.56
CA GLY A 38 -18.67 10.19 12.55
C GLY A 38 -18.43 9.44 13.87
N LYS A 39 -18.29 10.21 14.96
CA LYS A 39 -18.12 9.69 16.31
C LYS A 39 -19.43 9.07 16.80
N GLU A 40 -19.34 7.92 17.49
CA GLU A 40 -20.51 7.31 18.12
C GLU A 40 -21.07 8.25 19.20
N VAL A 41 -22.39 8.30 19.28
CA VAL A 41 -23.15 8.99 20.33
C VAL A 41 -24.00 7.99 21.11
N ALA A 42 -24.39 8.36 22.32
CA ALA A 42 -25.35 7.57 23.10
C ALA A 42 -26.65 7.38 22.28
N PRO A 43 -27.28 6.18 22.29
CA PRO A 43 -28.56 5.95 21.65
C PRO A 43 -29.59 6.99 22.07
N TYR A 44 -30.41 7.45 21.12
CA TYR A 44 -31.50 8.38 21.41
C TYR A 44 -32.67 8.17 20.45
N ASN A 45 -33.85 8.61 20.88
CA ASN A 45 -35.02 8.73 20.00
C ASN A 45 -34.85 9.96 19.09
N CYS A 46 -34.82 9.73 17.79
CA CYS A 46 -34.64 10.79 16.78
C CYS A 46 -35.89 11.59 16.45
N GLY A 47 -37.06 11.19 16.94
CA GLY A 47 -38.33 11.87 16.72
C GLY A 47 -38.89 11.74 15.31
N LEU A 48 -38.28 10.94 14.44
CA LEU A 48 -38.80 10.69 13.10
C LEU A 48 -40.03 9.78 13.16
N GLY A 49 -41.09 10.14 12.43
CA GLY A 49 -42.28 9.28 12.31
C GLY A 49 -41.88 7.92 11.74
N GLY A 50 -42.48 6.84 12.25
CA GLY A 50 -42.19 5.46 11.82
C GLY A 50 -40.92 4.83 12.40
N VAL A 51 -40.12 5.57 13.17
CA VAL A 51 -38.97 5.04 13.92
C VAL A 51 -39.37 4.78 15.37
N THR A 52 -39.41 3.52 15.79
CA THR A 52 -39.78 3.10 17.16
C THR A 52 -38.59 2.60 17.98
N TRP A 53 -37.36 2.73 17.45
CA TRP A 53 -36.11 2.31 18.08
C TRP A 53 -35.17 3.50 18.27
N GLU A 54 -34.12 3.31 19.05
CA GLU A 54 -33.08 4.31 19.24
C GLU A 54 -32.02 4.23 18.15
N ILE A 55 -31.48 5.39 17.74
CA ILE A 55 -30.42 5.47 16.74
C ILE A 55 -29.10 5.93 17.36
N LYS A 56 -27.97 5.55 16.74
CA LYS A 56 -26.60 5.74 17.26
C LYS A 56 -25.76 6.71 16.41
N ILE A 57 -26.39 7.52 15.58
CA ILE A 57 -25.75 8.50 14.69
C ILE A 57 -25.79 9.90 15.30
N ASN A 58 -24.72 10.69 15.13
CA ASN A 58 -24.71 12.08 15.56
C ASN A 58 -25.90 12.86 14.98
N ARG A 59 -26.53 13.72 15.81
CA ARG A 59 -27.71 14.51 15.44
C ARG A 59 -27.44 15.44 14.25
N ASP A 60 -26.30 16.10 14.24
CA ASP A 60 -25.89 16.99 13.15
C ASP A 60 -25.73 16.19 11.86
N LYS A 61 -25.23 14.95 11.94
CA LYS A 61 -25.11 14.08 10.77
C LYS A 61 -26.48 13.64 10.25
N LEU A 62 -27.44 13.33 11.12
CA LEU A 62 -28.82 13.07 10.68
C LEU A 62 -29.44 14.31 10.01
N GLU A 63 -29.13 15.52 10.52
CA GLU A 63 -29.57 16.76 9.90
C GLU A 63 -28.90 16.99 8.53
N ASP A 64 -27.61 16.69 8.39
CA ASP A 64 -26.92 16.73 7.10
C ASP A 64 -27.57 15.80 6.06
N ILE A 65 -28.05 14.63 6.48
CA ILE A 65 -28.80 13.69 5.61
C ILE A 65 -30.11 14.31 5.14
N LYS A 66 -30.85 14.98 6.03
CA LYS A 66 -32.08 15.69 5.66
C LYS A 66 -31.81 16.87 4.74
N ARG A 67 -30.76 17.65 5.01
CA ARG A 67 -30.29 18.75 4.16
C ARG A 67 -29.92 18.24 2.77
N LEU A 68 -29.29 17.08 2.67
CA LEU A 68 -29.03 16.41 1.39
C LEU A 68 -30.32 16.06 0.66
N MET A 69 -31.29 15.45 1.33
CA MET A 69 -32.57 15.12 0.70
C MET A 69 -33.28 16.35 0.16
N VAL A 70 -33.24 17.49 0.87
CA VAL A 70 -33.80 18.75 0.39
C VAL A 70 -32.99 19.29 -0.80
N ALA A 71 -31.67 19.41 -0.67
CA ALA A 71 -30.80 20.00 -1.68
C ALA A 71 -30.77 19.20 -2.99
N ALA A 72 -30.86 17.87 -2.91
CA ALA A 72 -30.87 16.97 -4.06
C ALA A 72 -32.29 16.58 -4.51
N ASN A 73 -33.33 17.17 -3.91
CA ASN A 73 -34.74 16.88 -4.19
C ASN A 73 -35.09 15.37 -4.14
N ILE A 74 -34.65 14.70 -3.09
CA ILE A 74 -34.84 13.26 -2.87
C ILE A 74 -36.09 13.04 -2.02
N THR A 75 -37.07 12.31 -2.57
CA THR A 75 -38.28 11.91 -1.83
C THR A 75 -38.03 10.68 -0.96
N TYR A 76 -37.41 9.64 -1.52
CA TYR A 76 -37.14 8.39 -0.81
C TYR A 76 -35.65 8.06 -0.82
N LEU A 77 -35.04 8.03 0.37
CA LEU A 77 -33.62 7.76 0.56
C LEU A 77 -33.43 6.54 1.45
N TRP A 78 -32.56 5.62 1.06
CA TRP A 78 -32.04 4.62 1.97
C TRP A 78 -30.78 5.12 2.68
N ALA A 79 -30.85 5.20 4.01
CA ALA A 79 -29.72 5.51 4.88
C ALA A 79 -29.68 4.48 6.01
N ASP A 80 -28.60 3.69 6.06
CA ASP A 80 -28.42 2.56 6.97
C ASP A 80 -28.70 2.87 8.45
N CYS A 81 -28.35 4.07 8.94
CA CYS A 81 -28.53 4.46 10.34
C CYS A 81 -29.98 4.54 10.81
N VAL A 82 -30.93 4.76 9.89
CA VAL A 82 -32.36 4.91 10.19
C VAL A 82 -33.24 3.92 9.44
N CYS A 83 -32.79 3.35 8.32
CA CYS A 83 -33.55 2.35 7.58
C CYS A 83 -33.37 0.93 8.16
N ILE A 84 -32.26 0.69 8.88
CA ILE A 84 -32.02 -0.54 9.63
C ILE A 84 -32.11 -0.21 11.13
N ASN A 85 -32.78 -1.07 11.90
CA ASN A 85 -32.73 -1.04 13.35
C ASN A 85 -31.36 -1.51 13.83
N GLN A 86 -30.46 -0.56 14.04
CA GLN A 86 -29.08 -0.78 14.49
C GLN A 86 -28.96 -1.29 15.94
N THR A 87 -30.08 -1.48 16.64
CA THR A 87 -30.15 -2.10 17.96
C THR A 87 -30.62 -3.57 17.91
N ASP A 88 -31.09 -4.03 16.74
CA ASP A 88 -31.51 -5.41 16.50
C ASP A 88 -30.45 -6.12 15.62
N GLU A 89 -29.63 -6.97 16.26
CA GLU A 89 -28.59 -7.74 15.56
C GLU A 89 -29.17 -8.79 14.59
N THR A 90 -30.39 -9.27 14.82
CA THR A 90 -31.08 -10.20 13.92
C THR A 90 -31.53 -9.50 12.64
N GLU A 91 -32.05 -8.27 12.76
CA GLU A 91 -32.37 -7.43 11.60
C GLU A 91 -31.09 -7.07 10.86
N LYS A 92 -30.09 -6.53 11.55
CA LYS A 92 -28.81 -6.13 10.95
C LYS A 92 -28.13 -7.27 10.18
N SER A 93 -28.07 -8.47 10.76
CA SER A 93 -27.47 -9.65 10.12
C SER A 93 -28.26 -10.12 8.89
N ALA A 94 -29.56 -9.82 8.82
CA ALA A 94 -30.39 -10.12 7.65
C ALA A 94 -30.27 -9.07 6.53
N GLU A 95 -30.04 -7.81 6.89
CA GLU A 95 -30.05 -6.68 5.96
C GLU A 95 -28.68 -6.39 5.34
N ILE A 96 -27.57 -6.57 6.07
CA ILE A 96 -26.21 -6.32 5.54
C ILE A 96 -25.92 -7.12 4.26
N PRO A 97 -26.22 -8.44 4.16
CA PRO A 97 -25.98 -9.20 2.94
C PRO A 97 -26.84 -8.75 1.74
N LYS A 98 -27.95 -8.04 1.98
CA LYS A 98 -28.85 -7.53 0.93
C LYS A 98 -28.40 -6.20 0.36
N MET A 99 -27.33 -5.58 0.90
CA MET A 99 -26.82 -4.31 0.40
C MET A 99 -26.51 -4.32 -1.10
N PHE A 100 -26.09 -5.46 -1.68
CA PHE A 100 -25.95 -5.59 -3.13
C PHE A 100 -27.25 -5.21 -3.87
N GLU A 101 -28.38 -5.77 -3.46
CA GLU A 101 -29.67 -5.50 -4.09
C GLU A 101 -30.11 -4.05 -3.84
N TYR A 102 -29.86 -3.50 -2.65
CA TYR A 102 -30.24 -2.11 -2.36
C TYR A 102 -29.46 -1.13 -3.23
N TYR A 103 -28.14 -1.27 -3.31
CA TYR A 103 -27.30 -0.42 -4.15
C TYR A 103 -27.55 -0.64 -5.65
N ARG A 104 -27.89 -1.88 -6.05
CA ARG A 104 -28.22 -2.19 -7.43
C ARG A 104 -29.56 -1.60 -7.86
N ASN A 105 -30.57 -1.61 -6.99
CA ASN A 105 -31.93 -1.16 -7.33
C ASN A 105 -32.16 0.32 -7.05
N ALA A 106 -31.26 0.97 -6.30
CA ALA A 106 -31.26 2.42 -6.16
C ALA A 106 -31.01 3.12 -7.50
N GLU A 107 -31.69 4.25 -7.72
CA GLU A 107 -31.59 5.05 -8.94
C GLU A 107 -30.25 5.83 -8.99
N ARG A 108 -29.91 6.47 -7.86
CA ARG A 108 -28.65 7.17 -7.64
C ARG A 108 -28.07 6.83 -6.28
N CYS A 109 -26.74 6.82 -6.21
CA CYS A 109 -26.00 6.77 -4.96
C CYS A 109 -25.39 8.15 -4.67
N HIS A 110 -25.59 8.66 -3.46
CA HIS A 110 -25.09 9.96 -3.00
C HIS A 110 -23.97 9.74 -1.99
N LEU A 111 -22.77 10.23 -2.30
CA LEU A 111 -21.66 10.29 -1.34
C LEU A 111 -21.73 11.61 -0.58
N LEU A 112 -21.84 11.54 0.74
CA LEU A 112 -21.85 12.72 1.60
C LEU A 112 -20.55 12.80 2.41
N MET A 113 -19.78 13.85 2.19
CA MET A 113 -18.43 14.03 2.72
C MET A 113 -18.30 15.36 3.47
N ASP A 114 -17.63 15.33 4.63
CA ASP A 114 -17.30 16.57 5.34
C ASP A 114 -16.23 17.33 4.55
N MET A 115 -16.52 18.55 4.12
CA MET A 115 -15.65 19.37 3.28
C MET A 115 -15.68 20.83 3.71
N LYS A 116 -14.52 21.48 3.76
CA LYS A 116 -14.44 22.89 4.20
C LYS A 116 -15.09 23.84 3.22
N GLU A 117 -14.92 23.60 1.92
CA GLU A 117 -15.38 24.46 0.84
C GLU A 117 -15.80 23.61 -0.37
N ALA A 118 -16.55 24.23 -1.28
CA ALA A 118 -16.96 23.62 -2.53
C ALA A 118 -15.82 23.64 -3.56
N TRP A 119 -15.58 22.51 -4.20
CA TRP A 119 -14.70 22.40 -5.36
C TRP A 119 -15.52 21.95 -6.56
N ILE A 120 -15.53 22.76 -7.62
CA ILE A 120 -16.28 22.46 -8.84
C ILE A 120 -15.35 21.70 -9.79
N PRO A 121 -15.61 20.41 -10.09
CA PRO A 121 -14.70 19.60 -10.91
C PRO A 121 -14.47 20.18 -12.30
N GLN A 122 -15.50 20.80 -12.89
CA GLN A 122 -15.39 21.40 -14.22
C GLN A 122 -14.38 22.55 -14.26
N GLU A 123 -14.27 23.35 -13.21
CA GLU A 123 -13.24 24.40 -13.12
C GLU A 123 -11.84 23.77 -13.11
N ILE A 124 -11.66 22.66 -12.38
CA ILE A 124 -10.38 21.93 -12.36
C ILE A 124 -10.07 21.36 -13.75
N VAL A 125 -11.05 20.78 -14.45
CA VAL A 125 -10.87 20.30 -15.84
C VAL A 125 -10.43 21.44 -16.75
N ASP A 126 -11.07 22.60 -16.65
CA ASP A 126 -10.77 23.76 -17.48
C ASP A 126 -9.37 24.33 -17.17
N ASP A 127 -8.97 24.35 -15.90
CA ASP A 127 -7.64 24.73 -15.44
C ASP A 127 -6.56 23.77 -15.95
N LEU A 128 -6.80 22.46 -15.88
CA LEU A 128 -5.88 21.45 -16.42
C LEU A 128 -5.73 21.57 -17.95
N LYS A 129 -6.83 21.84 -18.69
CA LYS A 129 -6.77 22.12 -20.14
C LYS A 129 -6.03 23.42 -20.43
N PHE A 130 -6.25 24.45 -19.63
CA PHE A 130 -5.52 25.71 -19.70
C PHE A 130 -4.02 25.48 -19.53
N LEU A 131 -3.59 24.67 -18.55
CA LEU A 131 -2.19 24.30 -18.38
C LEU A 131 -1.62 23.59 -19.60
N ASP A 132 -2.35 22.62 -20.19
CA ASP A 132 -1.90 21.96 -21.43
C ASP A 132 -1.67 22.96 -22.57
N HIS A 133 -2.61 23.91 -22.75
CA HIS A 133 -2.49 24.96 -23.76
C HIS A 133 -1.27 25.85 -23.51
N VAL A 134 -1.06 26.30 -22.27
CA VAL A 134 0.09 27.15 -21.90
C VAL A 134 1.41 26.41 -22.12
N LEU A 135 1.54 25.18 -21.62
CA LEU A 135 2.77 24.38 -21.74
C LEU A 135 3.11 24.07 -23.21
N TYR A 136 2.10 23.92 -24.07
CA TYR A 136 2.30 23.71 -25.50
C TYR A 136 2.86 24.96 -26.20
N HIS A 137 2.34 26.15 -25.90
CA HIS A 137 2.73 27.40 -26.57
C HIS A 137 3.94 28.11 -25.95
N MET A 138 4.30 27.81 -24.70
CA MET A 138 5.49 28.34 -24.02
C MET A 138 6.76 27.50 -24.23
N GLN A 139 6.84 26.71 -25.31
CA GLN A 139 8.07 25.94 -25.59
C GLN A 139 9.23 26.90 -25.90
N GLY A 140 10.22 26.96 -25.00
CA GLY A 140 11.43 27.76 -25.17
C GLY A 140 11.39 29.19 -24.63
N THR A 141 10.26 29.64 -24.09
CA THR A 141 10.10 30.97 -23.46
C THR A 141 9.96 30.84 -21.94
N ALA A 142 10.61 31.74 -21.20
CA ALA A 142 10.55 31.74 -19.73
C ALA A 142 9.36 32.56 -19.18
N LEU A 143 8.85 33.51 -19.97
CA LEU A 143 7.75 34.41 -19.61
C LEU A 143 6.59 34.26 -20.58
N ALA A 144 5.37 34.18 -20.04
CA ALA A 144 4.16 34.05 -20.85
C ALA A 144 3.92 35.26 -21.77
N SER A 145 4.29 36.46 -21.34
CA SER A 145 4.20 37.69 -22.15
C SER A 145 5.09 37.67 -23.41
N GLU A 146 6.10 36.81 -23.44
CA GLU A 146 7.04 36.68 -24.56
C GLU A 146 6.67 35.51 -25.49
N ALA A 147 5.67 34.71 -25.12
CA ALA A 147 5.24 33.56 -25.89
C ALA A 147 4.33 33.98 -27.05
N VAL A 148 4.86 33.89 -28.28
CA VAL A 148 4.17 34.27 -29.54
C VAL A 148 2.82 33.56 -29.74
N GLY A 149 2.62 32.39 -29.11
CA GLY A 149 1.39 31.61 -29.21
C GLY A 149 0.32 31.90 -28.16
N LEU A 150 0.56 32.80 -27.19
CA LEU A 150 -0.40 33.09 -26.12
C LEU A 150 -1.23 34.35 -26.42
N THR A 151 -2.55 34.22 -26.25
CA THR A 151 -3.48 35.35 -26.37
C THR A 151 -3.47 36.20 -25.09
N GLU A 152 -3.89 37.47 -25.19
CA GLU A 152 -4.03 38.37 -24.02
C GLU A 152 -4.93 37.78 -22.93
N ARG A 153 -6.00 37.08 -23.31
CA ARG A 153 -6.87 36.36 -22.36
C ARG A 153 -6.12 35.33 -21.53
N VAL A 154 -5.22 34.56 -22.16
CA VAL A 154 -4.42 33.53 -21.48
C VAL A 154 -3.40 34.17 -20.55
N ILE A 155 -2.77 35.26 -20.98
CA ILE A 155 -1.84 36.04 -20.15
C ILE A 155 -2.54 36.60 -18.91
N ASN A 156 -3.74 37.17 -19.07
CA ASN A 156 -4.54 37.69 -17.96
C ASN A 156 -4.96 36.59 -16.97
N LEU A 157 -5.23 35.37 -17.46
CA LEU A 157 -5.54 34.23 -16.60
C LEU A 157 -4.31 33.75 -15.81
N LEU A 158 -3.12 33.78 -16.40
CA LEU A 158 -1.87 33.51 -15.68
C LEU A 158 -1.59 34.55 -14.59
N ASP A 159 -1.80 35.83 -14.88
CA ASP A 159 -1.67 36.91 -13.89
C ASP A 159 -2.69 36.76 -12.75
N HIS A 160 -3.93 36.36 -13.06
CA HIS A 160 -4.92 36.01 -12.05
C HIS A 160 -4.42 34.89 -11.13
N TRP A 161 -3.97 33.76 -11.71
CA TRP A 161 -3.41 32.64 -10.94
C TRP A 161 -2.18 33.01 -10.11
N ALA A 162 -1.34 33.93 -10.60
CA ALA A 162 -0.19 34.41 -9.86
C ALA A 162 -0.56 35.24 -8.61
N LYS A 163 -1.79 35.76 -8.56
CA LYS A 163 -2.33 36.60 -7.48
C LYS A 163 -3.29 35.86 -6.54
N THR A 164 -3.80 34.68 -6.93
CA THR A 164 -4.61 33.85 -6.04
C THR A 164 -3.77 33.28 -4.88
N ASN A 165 -4.44 32.69 -3.89
CA ASN A 165 -3.77 32.12 -2.72
C ASN A 165 -2.71 31.10 -3.16
N TRP A 166 -1.48 31.27 -2.70
CA TRP A 166 -0.33 30.47 -3.14
C TRP A 166 -0.36 29.07 -2.53
N LYS A 167 -0.44 28.03 -3.38
CA LYS A 167 -0.56 26.63 -2.94
C LYS A 167 0.68 25.77 -3.16
N PHE A 168 1.68 26.28 -3.86
CA PHE A 168 2.88 25.49 -4.14
C PHE A 168 3.79 25.38 -2.91
N GLY A 169 4.38 24.19 -2.71
CA GLY A 169 5.20 23.87 -1.52
C GLY A 169 6.52 24.64 -1.40
N ILE A 170 6.91 25.41 -2.43
CA ILE A 170 8.04 26.35 -2.39
C ILE A 170 7.50 27.78 -2.35
N GLY A 171 8.08 28.62 -1.50
CA GLY A 171 7.67 30.02 -1.36
C GLY A 171 7.72 30.79 -2.68
N ALA A 172 6.72 31.66 -2.88
CA ALA A 172 6.51 32.39 -4.13
C ALA A 172 7.72 33.20 -4.60
N SER A 173 8.49 33.79 -3.67
CA SER A 173 9.72 34.52 -3.98
C SER A 173 10.80 33.62 -4.58
N SER A 174 10.96 32.40 -4.06
CA SER A 174 11.93 31.42 -4.56
C SER A 174 11.56 30.91 -5.95
N VAL A 175 10.25 30.71 -6.22
CA VAL A 175 9.78 30.32 -7.57
C VAL A 175 10.01 31.44 -8.58
N ARG A 176 9.71 32.68 -8.20
CA ARG A 176 9.97 33.86 -9.03
C ARG A 176 11.45 34.00 -9.39
N SER A 177 12.34 33.82 -8.43
CA SER A 177 13.80 33.85 -8.64
C SER A 177 14.31 32.71 -9.54
N ALA A 178 13.55 31.62 -9.69
CA ALA A 178 13.87 30.52 -10.59
C ALA A 178 13.43 30.77 -12.05
N ALA A 179 12.84 31.94 -12.33
CA ALA A 179 12.29 32.32 -13.65
C ALA A 179 11.32 31.25 -14.19
N ILE A 180 10.39 30.83 -13.33
CA ILE A 180 9.26 29.96 -13.69
C ILE A 180 7.98 30.77 -13.51
N ASP A 181 7.06 30.64 -14.47
CA ASP A 181 5.80 31.37 -14.46
C ASP A 181 4.98 31.02 -13.21
N MET A 182 4.62 32.06 -12.45
CA MET A 182 3.93 31.93 -11.16
C MET A 182 2.48 31.45 -11.34
N GLY A 183 1.81 31.87 -12.42
CA GLY A 183 0.45 31.48 -12.71
C GLY A 183 0.35 30.01 -13.06
N VAL A 184 1.28 29.50 -13.89
CA VAL A 184 1.37 28.07 -14.24
C VAL A 184 1.55 27.21 -12.98
N ILE A 185 2.52 27.57 -12.13
CA ILE A 185 2.82 26.79 -10.93
C ILE A 185 1.67 26.82 -9.93
N ASN A 186 1.05 27.99 -9.71
CA ASN A 186 -0.02 28.09 -8.72
C ASN A 186 -1.30 27.37 -9.19
N CYS A 187 -1.68 27.53 -10.46
CA CYS A 187 -2.79 26.81 -11.09
C CYS A 187 -2.59 25.30 -10.96
N TYR A 188 -1.43 24.79 -11.39
CA TYR A 188 -1.04 23.39 -11.24
C TYR A 188 -1.19 22.91 -9.79
N SER A 189 -0.53 23.60 -8.85
CA SER A 189 -0.52 23.18 -7.44
C SER A 189 -1.90 23.17 -6.80
N THR A 190 -2.77 24.11 -7.20
CA THR A 190 -4.16 24.20 -6.71
C THR A 190 -4.98 23.01 -7.22
N CYS A 191 -4.85 22.65 -8.50
CA CYS A 191 -5.53 21.48 -9.06
C CYS A 191 -5.09 20.19 -8.35
N ILE A 192 -3.77 19.98 -8.21
CA ILE A 192 -3.22 18.79 -7.54
C ILE A 192 -3.68 18.72 -6.08
N GLU A 193 -3.61 19.83 -5.34
CA GLU A 193 -4.05 19.88 -3.93
C GLU A 193 -5.53 19.53 -3.79
N ARG A 194 -6.42 20.10 -4.61
CA ARG A 194 -7.87 19.83 -4.55
C ARG A 194 -8.18 18.36 -4.81
N VAL A 195 -7.61 17.79 -5.87
CA VAL A 195 -7.85 16.39 -6.25
C VAL A 195 -7.29 15.43 -5.20
N THR A 196 -6.04 15.62 -4.77
CA THR A 196 -5.43 14.77 -3.74
C THR A 196 -6.16 14.89 -2.39
N SER A 197 -6.54 16.11 -1.99
CA SER A 197 -7.27 16.36 -0.74
C SER A 197 -8.66 15.72 -0.72
N LEU A 198 -9.34 15.63 -1.87
CA LEU A 198 -10.62 14.92 -1.95
C LEU A 198 -10.45 13.45 -1.59
N PHE A 199 -9.50 12.78 -2.23
CA PHE A 199 -9.24 11.35 -1.98
C PHE A 199 -8.58 11.11 -0.62
N ASP A 200 -8.05 12.15 0.02
CA ASP A 200 -7.57 12.11 1.39
C ASP A 200 -8.65 12.25 2.47
N ASN A 201 -9.88 12.56 2.08
CA ASN A 201 -11.01 12.60 2.99
C ASN A 201 -11.22 11.27 3.73
N ASP A 202 -11.65 11.34 4.99
CA ASP A 202 -11.92 10.19 5.85
C ASP A 202 -12.91 9.19 5.22
N TYR A 203 -13.84 9.65 4.38
CA TYR A 203 -14.72 8.80 3.58
C TYR A 203 -13.95 7.69 2.85
N PHE A 204 -12.83 8.01 2.18
CA PHE A 204 -12.02 7.05 1.44
C PHE A 204 -11.13 6.17 2.32
N THR A 205 -11.18 6.32 3.64
CA THR A 205 -10.41 5.52 4.60
C THR A 205 -11.25 4.49 5.35
N ARG A 206 -12.57 4.43 5.15
CA ARG A 206 -13.43 3.43 5.81
C ARG A 206 -13.58 2.17 4.97
N VAL A 207 -13.76 1.03 5.65
CA VAL A 207 -14.04 -0.26 4.98
C VAL A 207 -15.44 -0.22 4.35
N TRP A 208 -16.46 0.15 5.11
CA TRP A 208 -17.86 0.15 4.66
C TRP A 208 -18.09 0.99 3.40
N THR A 209 -17.52 2.20 3.35
CA THR A 209 -17.63 3.09 2.20
C THR A 209 -17.00 2.53 0.93
N PHE A 210 -16.03 1.60 1.03
CA PHE A 210 -15.47 0.93 -0.14
C PHE A 210 -16.52 0.09 -0.85
N GLN A 211 -17.25 -0.77 -0.13
CA GLN A 211 -18.35 -1.55 -0.70
C GLN A 211 -19.41 -0.64 -1.32
N GLU A 212 -19.82 0.40 -0.61
CA GLU A 212 -20.88 1.31 -1.05
C GLU A 212 -20.49 2.06 -2.33
N MET A 213 -19.26 2.56 -2.37
CA MET A 213 -18.67 3.20 -3.55
C MET A 213 -18.51 2.23 -4.72
N ILE A 214 -18.24 0.96 -4.47
CA ILE A 214 -18.08 -0.05 -5.53
C ILE A 214 -19.45 -0.49 -6.10
N LEU A 215 -20.46 -0.64 -5.24
CA LEU A 215 -21.80 -1.10 -5.65
C LEU A 215 -22.67 0.03 -6.22
N GLY A 216 -22.41 1.28 -5.85
CA GLY A 216 -23.25 2.43 -6.23
C GLY A 216 -23.33 2.68 -7.73
N LYS A 217 -24.55 3.01 -8.18
CA LYS A 217 -24.85 3.47 -9.54
C LYS A 217 -25.00 4.99 -9.56
N ASN A 218 -24.66 5.61 -10.69
CA ASN A 218 -24.82 7.05 -10.93
C ASN A 218 -24.33 7.90 -9.74
N ILE A 219 -23.12 7.61 -9.27
CA ILE A 219 -22.61 8.15 -8.00
C ILE A 219 -22.42 9.67 -8.11
N THR A 220 -23.19 10.41 -7.32
CA THR A 220 -23.05 11.85 -7.13
C THR A 220 -22.37 12.14 -5.80
N MET A 221 -21.56 13.19 -5.75
CA MET A 221 -20.78 13.56 -4.58
C MET A 221 -21.23 14.92 -4.04
N TRP A 222 -21.31 15.00 -2.71
CA TRP A 222 -21.78 16.17 -1.97
C TRP A 222 -20.81 16.48 -0.84
N GLY A 223 -20.39 17.73 -0.76
CA GLY A 223 -19.66 18.24 0.39
C GLY A 223 -20.62 18.89 1.38
N VAL A 224 -20.34 18.73 2.67
CA VAL A 224 -21.13 19.35 3.75
C VAL A 224 -20.23 19.99 4.79
N ASN A 225 -20.67 21.13 5.28
CA ASN A 225 -20.12 21.83 6.44
C ASN A 225 -21.27 22.40 7.31
N PRO A 226 -20.97 23.00 8.48
CA PRO A 226 -22.01 23.55 9.35
C PRO A 226 -22.92 24.60 8.68
N GLU A 227 -22.43 25.30 7.65
CA GLU A 227 -23.14 26.40 7.01
C GLU A 227 -23.94 25.95 5.78
N SER A 228 -23.43 24.99 5.01
CA SER A 228 -23.96 24.66 3.68
C SER A 228 -23.76 23.19 3.30
N ILE A 229 -24.56 22.74 2.34
CA ILE A 229 -24.35 21.51 1.60
C ILE A 229 -24.26 21.87 0.13
N PHE A 230 -23.31 21.26 -0.59
CA PHE A 230 -23.00 21.65 -1.96
C PHE A 230 -22.65 20.44 -2.82
N TYR A 231 -23.11 20.48 -4.08
CA TYR A 231 -22.82 19.48 -5.07
C TYR A 231 -21.38 19.64 -5.58
N ILE A 232 -20.62 18.54 -5.63
CA ILE A 232 -19.23 18.54 -6.12
C ILE A 232 -19.04 17.59 -7.30
N GLY A 233 -20.07 17.32 -8.10
CA GLY A 233 -19.94 16.50 -9.31
C GLY A 233 -20.14 15.01 -9.10
N GLN A 234 -19.67 14.22 -10.06
CA GLN A 234 -19.78 12.76 -10.06
C GLN A 234 -18.44 12.11 -9.70
N LEU A 235 -18.50 10.94 -9.07
CA LEU A 235 -17.28 10.24 -8.63
C LEU A 235 -16.32 9.94 -9.78
N HIS A 236 -16.85 9.52 -10.93
CA HIS A 236 -15.99 9.19 -12.08
C HIS A 236 -15.23 10.42 -12.60
N THR A 237 -15.83 11.62 -12.57
CA THR A 237 -15.14 12.85 -12.96
C THR A 237 -13.92 13.12 -12.06
N TRP A 238 -14.05 12.89 -10.76
CA TRP A 238 -12.93 13.02 -9.83
C TRP A 238 -11.86 11.94 -10.04
N MET A 239 -12.28 10.72 -10.40
CA MET A 239 -11.35 9.65 -10.74
C MET A 239 -10.58 9.96 -12.02
N ASP A 240 -11.23 10.51 -13.03
CA ASP A 240 -10.59 10.98 -14.27
C ASP A 240 -9.63 12.13 -13.97
N LEU A 241 -10.03 13.10 -13.13
CA LEU A 241 -9.17 14.19 -12.68
C LEU A 241 -7.90 13.70 -11.97
N ALA A 242 -7.96 12.59 -11.21
CA ALA A 242 -6.77 11.99 -10.61
C ALA A 242 -5.77 11.49 -11.67
N ILE A 243 -6.27 10.90 -12.76
CA ILE A 243 -5.46 10.45 -13.90
C ILE A 243 -4.90 11.66 -14.67
N GLU A 244 -5.75 12.66 -14.95
CA GLU A 244 -5.33 13.89 -15.64
C GLU A 244 -4.28 14.66 -14.84
N CYS A 245 -4.42 14.74 -13.52
CA CYS A 245 -3.43 15.34 -12.63
C CYS A 245 -2.05 14.66 -12.75
N ALA A 246 -2.02 13.32 -12.82
CA ALA A 246 -0.78 12.57 -13.01
C ALA A 246 -0.11 12.90 -14.36
N ASP A 247 -0.89 12.96 -15.45
CA ASP A 247 -0.44 13.41 -16.77
C ASP A 247 0.14 14.84 -16.72
N LYS A 248 -0.57 15.77 -16.09
CA LYS A 248 -0.18 17.18 -16.00
C LYS A 248 1.08 17.37 -15.17
N ALA A 249 1.25 16.59 -14.10
CA ALA A 249 2.49 16.57 -13.32
C ALA A 249 3.69 16.09 -14.17
N ALA A 250 3.50 15.07 -15.02
CA ALA A 250 4.54 14.60 -15.93
C ALA A 250 4.89 15.64 -17.01
N LYS A 251 3.89 16.26 -17.64
CA LYS A 251 4.08 17.30 -18.65
C LYS A 251 4.75 18.56 -18.08
N LEU A 252 4.33 19.02 -16.91
CA LEU A 252 4.94 20.18 -16.24
C LEU A 252 6.41 19.89 -15.89
N TYR A 253 6.70 18.71 -15.32
CA TYR A 253 8.07 18.28 -15.06
C TYR A 253 8.93 18.33 -16.32
N ASP A 254 8.43 17.77 -17.42
CA ASP A 254 9.13 17.72 -18.70
C ASP A 254 9.33 19.12 -19.29
N TRP A 255 8.33 19.99 -19.24
CA TRP A 255 8.42 21.38 -19.71
C TRP A 255 9.51 22.15 -18.95
N ILE A 256 9.52 22.08 -17.62
CA ILE A 256 10.54 22.76 -16.80
C ILE A 256 11.93 22.19 -17.07
N LYS A 257 12.06 20.85 -17.11
CA LYS A 257 13.34 20.15 -17.24
C LYS A 257 13.97 20.30 -18.63
N LYS A 258 13.17 20.22 -19.69
CA LYS A 258 13.65 20.29 -21.09
C LYS A 258 13.87 21.74 -21.53
N GLY A 259 13.07 22.67 -21.04
CA GLY A 259 13.17 24.09 -21.40
C GLY A 259 14.40 24.82 -20.84
N ARG A 260 15.24 24.16 -20.01
CA ARG A 260 16.38 24.79 -19.32
C ARG A 260 17.63 23.93 -19.42
N PHE A 261 18.68 24.46 -20.06
CA PHE A 261 19.98 23.80 -20.15
C PHE A 261 20.62 23.66 -18.75
N TYR A 262 20.72 24.77 -18.02
CA TYR A 262 21.25 24.80 -16.66
C TYR A 262 20.11 24.75 -15.62
N LYS A 263 20.12 23.76 -14.73
CA LYS A 263 19.16 23.67 -13.62
C LYS A 263 19.77 24.30 -12.37
N THR A 264 19.38 25.54 -12.07
CA THR A 264 19.76 26.22 -10.82
C THR A 264 19.25 25.47 -9.59
N ALA A 265 19.73 25.81 -8.40
CA ALA A 265 19.23 25.24 -7.15
C ALA A 265 17.71 25.43 -7.01
N GLY A 266 17.19 26.62 -7.35
CA GLY A 266 15.75 26.91 -7.34
C GLY A 266 14.94 26.03 -8.30
N VAL A 267 15.41 25.86 -9.54
CA VAL A 267 14.75 24.97 -10.52
C VAL A 267 14.73 23.51 -10.03
N ASN A 268 15.84 23.04 -9.45
CA ASN A 268 15.90 21.68 -8.90
C ASN A 268 14.95 21.48 -7.70
N ALA A 269 14.78 22.49 -6.85
CA ALA A 269 13.84 22.44 -5.74
C ALA A 269 12.37 22.38 -6.21
N ILE A 270 12.04 23.10 -7.29
CA ILE A 270 10.70 23.05 -7.90
C ILE A 270 10.45 21.68 -8.54
N LEU A 271 11.41 21.18 -9.34
CA LEU A 271 11.33 19.86 -9.95
C LEU A 271 11.21 18.74 -8.91
N ARG A 272 11.83 18.90 -7.73
CA ARG A 272 11.68 17.95 -6.61
C ARG A 272 10.23 17.84 -6.16
N VAL A 273 9.57 18.96 -5.88
CA VAL A 273 8.16 18.96 -5.43
C VAL A 273 7.28 18.27 -6.47
N ILE A 274 7.47 18.59 -7.76
CA ILE A 274 6.71 17.94 -8.84
C ILE A 274 7.01 16.43 -8.93
N VAL A 275 8.24 15.99 -8.64
CA VAL A 275 8.57 14.54 -8.55
C VAL A 275 7.83 13.88 -7.38
N GLU A 276 7.74 14.55 -6.23
CA GLU A 276 6.98 14.05 -5.07
C GLU A 276 5.46 13.99 -5.38
N ASP A 277 4.94 14.99 -6.08
CA ASP A 277 3.55 15.00 -6.57
C ASP A 277 3.33 13.85 -7.55
N ARG A 278 4.24 13.62 -8.50
CA ARG A 278 4.16 12.49 -9.46
C ARG A 278 4.11 11.13 -8.77
N LEU A 279 4.89 10.92 -7.70
CA LEU A 279 4.85 9.66 -6.94
C LEU A 279 3.50 9.49 -6.24
N SER A 280 3.00 10.54 -5.61
CA SER A 280 1.70 10.53 -4.91
C SER A 280 0.55 10.31 -5.88
N LEU A 281 0.57 10.99 -7.03
CA LEU A 281 -0.42 10.89 -8.10
C LEU A 281 -0.37 9.54 -8.81
N ALA A 282 0.80 8.93 -9.01
CA ALA A 282 0.89 7.58 -9.55
C ALA A 282 0.23 6.53 -8.63
N SER A 283 0.38 6.71 -7.30
CA SER A 283 -0.32 5.87 -6.32
C SER A 283 -1.83 6.09 -6.38
N LEU A 284 -2.28 7.34 -6.49
CA LEU A 284 -3.70 7.66 -6.60
C LEU A 284 -4.31 7.16 -7.93
N GLU A 285 -3.60 7.32 -9.04
CA GLU A 285 -3.96 6.76 -10.35
C GLU A 285 -4.16 5.26 -10.26
N THR A 286 -3.21 4.56 -9.65
CA THR A 286 -3.32 3.11 -9.39
C THR A 286 -4.57 2.80 -8.57
N GLN A 287 -4.85 3.57 -7.51
CA GLN A 287 -6.06 3.38 -6.70
C GLN A 287 -7.36 3.55 -7.51
N VAL A 288 -7.48 4.63 -8.28
CA VAL A 288 -8.73 4.91 -9.03
C VAL A 288 -8.93 3.92 -10.17
N ARG A 289 -7.86 3.50 -10.87
CA ARG A 289 -7.94 2.45 -11.90
C ARG A 289 -8.47 1.14 -11.33
N GLY A 290 -7.91 0.69 -10.20
CA GLY A 290 -8.36 -0.54 -9.55
C GLY A 290 -9.82 -0.50 -9.09
N ILE A 291 -10.28 0.65 -8.60
CA ILE A 291 -11.68 0.90 -8.23
C ILE A 291 -12.57 0.83 -9.48
N ASN A 292 -12.18 1.50 -10.58
CA ASN A 292 -12.95 1.48 -11.83
C ASN A 292 -13.08 0.06 -12.41
N SER A 293 -11.99 -0.71 -12.42
CA SER A 293 -12.02 -2.11 -12.89
C SER A 293 -12.90 -2.99 -12.00
N ALA A 294 -12.82 -2.81 -10.67
CA ALA A 294 -13.68 -3.53 -9.73
C ALA A 294 -15.17 -3.23 -9.95
N ARG A 295 -15.52 -1.95 -10.15
CA ARG A 295 -16.89 -1.52 -10.48
C ARG A 295 -17.36 -2.16 -11.78
N THR A 296 -16.51 -2.16 -12.81
CA THR A 296 -16.81 -2.74 -14.12
C THR A 296 -17.08 -4.25 -14.02
N ASP A 297 -16.21 -4.99 -13.32
CA ASP A 297 -16.34 -6.43 -13.10
C ASP A 297 -17.68 -6.78 -12.40
N ILE A 298 -18.08 -5.98 -11.40
CA ILE A 298 -19.30 -6.22 -10.62
C ILE A 298 -20.56 -5.84 -11.39
N ILE A 299 -20.57 -4.67 -12.03
CA ILE A 299 -21.74 -4.21 -12.80
C ILE A 299 -22.04 -5.17 -13.94
N ASN A 300 -21.01 -5.62 -14.66
CA ASN A 300 -21.17 -6.54 -15.80
C ASN A 300 -21.47 -7.97 -15.33
N GLY A 301 -20.92 -8.40 -14.19
CA GLY A 301 -21.10 -9.77 -13.69
C GLY A 301 -22.33 -10.00 -12.80
N GLY A 302 -23.00 -8.94 -12.33
CA GLY A 302 -24.18 -9.02 -11.48
C GLY A 302 -23.90 -9.57 -10.06
N SER A 303 -24.92 -10.10 -9.39
CA SER A 303 -24.84 -10.56 -7.98
C SER A 303 -23.84 -11.69 -7.75
N TYR A 304 -23.51 -12.45 -8.79
CA TYR A 304 -22.61 -13.60 -8.72
C TYR A 304 -21.33 -13.40 -9.54
N TRP A 305 -20.97 -12.14 -9.84
CA TRP A 305 -19.79 -11.77 -10.65
C TRP A 305 -18.51 -12.53 -10.22
N TRP A 306 -18.36 -12.77 -8.93
CA TRP A 306 -17.18 -13.36 -8.30
C TRP A 306 -17.07 -14.89 -8.50
N ARG A 307 -18.13 -15.60 -8.89
CA ARG A 307 -18.09 -17.08 -9.00
C ARG A 307 -17.09 -17.56 -10.08
N GLU A 308 -16.96 -16.81 -11.17
CA GLU A 308 -16.10 -17.17 -12.31
C GLU A 308 -15.01 -16.14 -12.63
N ASN A 309 -15.04 -14.95 -11.99
CA ASN A 309 -14.06 -13.89 -12.22
C ASN A 309 -12.97 -13.82 -11.13
N TYR A 310 -12.09 -14.82 -11.10
CA TYR A 310 -11.01 -14.86 -10.10
C TYR A 310 -10.04 -13.67 -10.21
N LYS A 311 -9.83 -13.08 -11.39
CA LYS A 311 -8.98 -11.90 -11.53
C LYS A 311 -9.62 -10.69 -10.85
N GLY A 312 -10.93 -10.50 -11.03
CA GLY A 312 -11.68 -9.46 -10.34
C GLY A 312 -11.70 -9.64 -8.83
N ILE A 313 -11.75 -10.88 -8.32
CA ILE A 313 -11.58 -11.16 -6.88
C ILE A 313 -10.22 -10.65 -6.39
N SER A 314 -9.13 -11.00 -7.08
CA SER A 314 -7.79 -10.50 -6.73
C SER A 314 -7.70 -8.97 -6.78
N ASN A 315 -8.37 -8.35 -7.75
CA ASN A 315 -8.44 -6.89 -7.86
C ASN A 315 -9.15 -6.26 -6.65
N ILE A 316 -10.28 -6.82 -6.18
CA ILE A 316 -10.98 -6.32 -5.00
C ILE A 316 -10.05 -6.30 -3.78
N PHE A 317 -9.35 -7.40 -3.52
CA PHE A 317 -8.42 -7.48 -2.39
C PHE A 317 -7.22 -6.53 -2.54
N SER A 318 -6.74 -6.31 -3.76
CA SER A 318 -5.68 -5.35 -4.03
C SER A 318 -6.15 -3.90 -3.86
N ALA A 319 -7.29 -3.55 -4.48
CA ALA A 319 -7.86 -2.21 -4.47
C ALA A 319 -8.27 -1.74 -3.05
N ILE A 320 -8.87 -2.63 -2.25
CA ILE A 320 -9.20 -2.32 -0.85
C ILE A 320 -7.94 -2.15 0.03
N SER A 321 -6.80 -2.70 -0.41
CA SER A 321 -5.54 -2.66 0.32
C SER A 321 -4.63 -1.50 -0.10
N LEU A 322 -4.80 -0.91 -1.29
CA LEU A 322 -3.94 0.19 -1.76
C LEU A 322 -3.93 1.37 -0.78
N ARG A 323 -5.09 1.67 -0.20
CA ARG A 323 -5.24 2.60 0.92
C ARG A 323 -5.65 1.80 2.16
N PRO A 324 -4.90 1.86 3.27
CA PRO A 324 -5.31 1.20 4.51
C PRO A 324 -6.68 1.72 4.96
N ARG A 325 -7.64 0.81 5.09
CA ARG A 325 -9.00 1.13 5.52
C ARG A 325 -9.25 0.68 6.94
N LYS A 326 -9.90 1.56 7.69
CA LYS A 326 -10.25 1.39 9.09
C LYS A 326 -11.74 1.08 9.23
N CYS A 327 -12.05 0.33 10.26
CA CYS A 327 -13.39 0.15 10.77
C CYS A 327 -13.33 0.31 12.29
N ARG A 328 -14.50 0.42 12.91
CA ARG A 328 -14.58 0.52 14.37
C ARG A 328 -14.45 -0.84 15.03
N ASP A 329 -15.15 -1.83 14.50
CA ASP A 329 -15.04 -3.23 14.92
C ASP A 329 -14.26 -3.99 13.85
N SER A 330 -13.14 -4.63 14.21
CA SER A 330 -12.29 -5.37 13.28
C SER A 330 -13.06 -6.45 12.51
N ALA A 331 -14.13 -7.02 13.10
CA ALA A 331 -14.99 -7.99 12.41
C ALA A 331 -15.63 -7.40 11.13
N ASP A 332 -15.85 -6.10 11.09
CA ASP A 332 -16.45 -5.41 9.95
C ASP A 332 -15.52 -5.34 8.73
N ILE A 333 -14.23 -5.62 8.87
CA ILE A 333 -13.30 -5.70 7.74
C ILE A 333 -13.79 -6.73 6.69
N PHE A 334 -14.33 -7.84 7.16
CA PHE A 334 -14.87 -8.91 6.30
C PHE A 334 -16.37 -8.74 6.04
N ARG A 335 -17.15 -8.33 7.05
CA ARG A 335 -18.59 -8.09 6.85
C ARG A 335 -18.86 -6.98 5.84
N GLY A 336 -18.01 -5.97 5.81
CA GLY A 336 -18.02 -4.88 4.83
C GLY A 336 -17.67 -5.28 3.40
N LEU A 337 -17.46 -6.57 3.13
CA LEU A 337 -17.32 -7.12 1.78
C LEU A 337 -18.51 -8.00 1.36
N LEU A 338 -19.46 -8.31 2.25
CA LEU A 338 -20.53 -9.26 1.95
C LEU A 338 -21.49 -8.77 0.86
N GLY A 339 -21.68 -7.46 0.72
CA GLY A 339 -22.41 -6.88 -0.41
C GLY A 339 -21.64 -7.01 -1.73
N ILE A 340 -20.31 -6.89 -1.71
CA ILE A 340 -19.48 -7.16 -2.91
C ILE A 340 -19.56 -8.64 -3.29
N PHE A 341 -19.43 -9.54 -2.30
CA PHE A 341 -19.54 -10.99 -2.49
C PHE A 341 -20.97 -11.48 -2.20
N SER A 342 -21.95 -10.89 -2.87
CA SER A 342 -23.36 -11.23 -2.67
C SER A 342 -23.60 -12.73 -2.83
N GLY A 343 -24.35 -13.32 -1.89
CA GLY A 343 -24.65 -14.75 -1.84
C GLY A 343 -23.49 -15.65 -1.40
N LEU A 344 -22.35 -15.10 -0.98
CA LEU A 344 -21.24 -15.91 -0.44
C LEU A 344 -21.61 -16.59 0.89
N PHE A 345 -22.33 -15.89 1.75
CA PHE A 345 -22.85 -16.40 3.02
C PHE A 345 -24.37 -16.25 3.07
N THR A 346 -25.05 -17.27 3.59
CA THR A 346 -26.46 -17.18 3.99
C THR A 346 -26.61 -16.45 5.32
N LYS A 347 -27.81 -15.98 5.66
CA LYS A 347 -28.10 -15.33 6.95
C LYS A 347 -27.61 -16.16 8.14
N ASN A 348 -27.95 -17.44 8.17
CA ASN A 348 -27.57 -18.34 9.27
C ASN A 348 -26.04 -18.53 9.34
N GLU A 349 -25.34 -18.58 8.19
CA GLU A 349 -23.89 -18.68 8.18
C GLU A 349 -23.22 -17.37 8.63
N VAL A 350 -23.80 -16.19 8.36
CA VAL A 350 -23.30 -14.93 8.94
C VAL A 350 -23.41 -14.95 10.47
N GLU A 351 -24.54 -15.39 11.00
CA GLU A 351 -24.80 -15.48 12.45
C GLU A 351 -23.94 -16.55 13.16
N THR A 352 -23.54 -17.61 12.46
CA THR A 352 -22.80 -18.73 13.07
C THR A 352 -21.30 -18.71 12.76
N GLU A 353 -20.90 -18.30 11.55
CA GLU A 353 -19.51 -18.35 11.10
C GLU A 353 -18.81 -16.98 11.11
N LEU A 354 -19.56 -15.87 11.04
CA LEU A 354 -19.01 -14.51 11.02
C LEU A 354 -19.44 -13.66 12.22
N SER A 355 -20.01 -14.25 13.27
CA SER A 355 -20.47 -13.55 14.46
C SER A 355 -19.35 -13.22 15.45
N GLY A 356 -19.65 -12.36 16.42
CA GLY A 356 -18.68 -11.92 17.44
C GLY A 356 -17.62 -10.96 16.90
N LYS A 357 -16.46 -10.93 17.54
CA LYS A 357 -15.35 -9.99 17.24
C LYS A 357 -14.02 -10.67 16.92
N ASP A 358 -13.99 -12.00 16.92
CA ASP A 358 -12.74 -12.73 16.69
C ASP A 358 -12.38 -12.75 15.21
N ILE A 359 -11.50 -11.82 14.82
CA ILE A 359 -11.02 -11.68 13.44
C ILE A 359 -10.28 -12.94 12.94
N THR A 360 -9.70 -13.71 13.87
CA THR A 360 -9.00 -14.96 13.53
C THR A 360 -9.98 -15.98 12.95
N SER A 361 -11.08 -16.24 13.65
CA SER A 361 -12.15 -17.12 13.19
C SER A 361 -12.84 -16.58 11.94
N ILE A 362 -13.21 -15.29 11.94
CA ILE A 362 -13.93 -14.62 10.85
C ILE A 362 -13.13 -14.69 9.54
N SER A 363 -11.83 -14.33 9.58
CA SER A 363 -10.97 -14.37 8.39
C SER A 363 -10.83 -15.79 7.83
N PHE A 364 -10.66 -16.78 8.70
CA PHE A 364 -10.57 -18.17 8.28
C PHE A 364 -11.86 -18.66 7.60
N ASN A 365 -13.01 -18.42 8.23
CA ASN A 365 -14.31 -18.85 7.70
C ASN A 365 -14.61 -18.14 6.37
N PHE A 366 -14.30 -16.85 6.26
CA PHE A 366 -14.43 -16.08 5.02
C PHE A 366 -13.65 -16.72 3.86
N PHE A 367 -12.34 -16.93 4.01
CA PHE A 367 -11.53 -17.52 2.93
C PHE A 367 -11.90 -18.98 2.66
N LYS A 368 -12.26 -19.75 3.69
CA LYS A 368 -12.72 -21.14 3.53
C LYS A 368 -14.00 -21.20 2.69
N LYS A 369 -14.97 -20.32 2.97
CA LYS A 369 -16.22 -20.23 2.21
C LYS A 369 -15.97 -19.75 0.79
N LEU A 370 -15.20 -18.67 0.61
CA LEU A 370 -14.82 -18.16 -0.72
C LEU A 370 -14.16 -19.24 -1.58
N SER A 371 -13.26 -20.02 -0.98
CA SER A 371 -12.61 -21.13 -1.67
C SER A 371 -13.55 -22.26 -2.03
N SER A 372 -14.47 -22.60 -1.13
CA SER A 372 -15.45 -23.66 -1.36
C SER A 372 -16.40 -23.29 -2.51
N GLU A 373 -16.88 -22.05 -2.52
CA GLU A 373 -17.84 -21.56 -3.54
C GLU A 373 -17.21 -21.30 -4.91
N THR A 374 -15.94 -20.86 -4.96
CA THR A 374 -15.23 -20.62 -6.23
C THR A 374 -14.53 -21.87 -6.76
N GLY A 375 -14.35 -22.91 -5.95
CA GLY A 375 -13.52 -24.07 -6.30
C GLY A 375 -12.03 -23.73 -6.44
N LEU A 376 -11.59 -22.59 -5.91
CA LEU A 376 -10.22 -22.08 -5.97
C LEU A 376 -9.63 -21.93 -4.56
N ALA A 377 -8.34 -22.20 -4.39
CA ALA A 377 -7.67 -22.11 -3.09
C ALA A 377 -7.11 -20.68 -2.87
N TRP A 378 -7.83 -19.85 -2.10
CA TRP A 378 -7.50 -18.46 -1.80
C TRP A 378 -6.62 -18.33 -0.55
N THR A 379 -5.35 -18.03 -0.74
CA THR A 379 -4.38 -17.83 0.36
C THR A 379 -3.97 -16.37 0.46
N LYS A 380 -3.07 -16.06 1.39
CA LYS A 380 -2.35 -14.79 1.48
C LYS A 380 -0.86 -15.07 1.55
N LEU A 381 -0.07 -14.17 0.99
CA LEU A 381 1.37 -14.11 1.21
C LEU A 381 1.63 -14.06 2.73
N GLY A 382 2.45 -14.99 3.24
CA GLY A 382 2.80 -15.05 4.66
C GLY A 382 3.35 -16.41 5.07
N VAL A 383 4.11 -16.44 6.17
CA VAL A 383 4.62 -17.69 6.75
C VAL A 383 3.59 -18.23 7.75
N ALA A 384 2.98 -19.38 7.45
CA ALA A 384 1.91 -19.95 8.26
C ALA A 384 2.30 -20.09 9.76
N SER A 385 1.44 -19.63 10.66
CA SER A 385 1.77 -19.51 12.09
C SER A 385 1.61 -20.80 12.89
N LYS A 386 0.72 -21.71 12.45
CA LYS A 386 0.52 -23.05 13.02
C LYS A 386 0.02 -24.01 11.93
N ALA A 387 0.56 -25.23 11.88
CA ALA A 387 -0.04 -26.31 11.10
C ALA A 387 -1.36 -26.71 11.76
N ARG A 388 -2.43 -26.83 10.96
CA ARG A 388 -3.73 -27.35 11.41
C ARG A 388 -3.91 -28.77 10.90
N GLU A 389 -4.77 -29.54 11.55
CA GLU A 389 -5.02 -30.93 11.15
C GLU A 389 -6.06 -31.05 10.03
N SER A 390 -6.69 -29.93 9.62
CA SER A 390 -7.94 -29.93 8.84
C SER A 390 -7.81 -29.73 7.31
N GLY A 391 -6.63 -29.93 6.72
CA GLY A 391 -6.43 -29.80 5.25
C GLY A 391 -6.39 -28.36 4.71
N TRP A 392 -6.96 -27.38 5.43
CA TRP A 392 -7.01 -25.95 5.09
C TRP A 392 -5.78 -25.14 5.55
N ASN A 393 -4.62 -25.78 5.65
CA ASN A 393 -3.41 -25.20 6.24
C ASN A 393 -2.80 -24.06 5.45
N TRP A 394 -3.20 -23.93 4.19
CA TRP A 394 -2.77 -22.85 3.31
C TRP A 394 -3.62 -21.60 3.48
N ILE A 395 -4.74 -21.62 4.20
CA ILE A 395 -5.44 -20.39 4.59
C ILE A 395 -4.66 -19.80 5.79
N PRO A 396 -4.13 -18.58 5.71
CA PRO A 396 -3.48 -17.95 6.85
C PRO A 396 -4.52 -17.44 7.86
N LEU A 397 -4.10 -17.27 9.11
CA LEU A 397 -4.90 -16.62 10.14
C LEU A 397 -4.48 -15.16 10.26
N VAL A 398 -5.47 -14.26 10.29
CA VAL A 398 -5.24 -12.88 10.74
C VAL A 398 -5.29 -12.90 12.26
N GLU A 399 -4.16 -12.65 12.93
CA GLU A 399 -4.12 -12.61 14.39
C GLU A 399 -4.90 -11.39 14.93
N SER A 400 -5.63 -11.58 16.01
CA SER A 400 -6.48 -10.55 16.62
C SER A 400 -5.62 -9.44 17.27
N ASP A 401 -5.77 -8.22 16.76
CA ASP A 401 -5.16 -6.99 17.28
C ASP A 401 -6.20 -5.85 17.26
N ASN A 402 -6.09 -4.89 18.17
CA ASN A 402 -6.98 -3.72 18.23
C ASN A 402 -6.73 -2.73 17.07
N GLN A 403 -5.67 -2.91 16.28
CA GLN A 403 -5.29 -2.01 15.18
C GLN A 403 -5.35 -2.64 13.79
N VAL A 404 -5.99 -3.80 13.62
CA VAL A 404 -6.12 -4.47 12.31
C VAL A 404 -6.78 -3.54 11.29
N VAL A 405 -6.15 -3.37 10.13
CA VAL A 405 -6.70 -2.63 8.99
C VAL A 405 -6.84 -3.53 7.76
N SER A 406 -7.51 -3.05 6.71
CA SER A 406 -7.77 -3.83 5.48
C SER A 406 -6.50 -4.42 4.86
N THR A 407 -5.37 -3.69 4.90
CA THR A 407 -4.08 -4.18 4.39
C THR A 407 -3.60 -5.44 5.10
N ASP A 408 -3.85 -5.55 6.40
CA ASP A 408 -3.46 -6.73 7.18
C ASP A 408 -4.33 -7.94 6.90
N CYS A 409 -5.50 -7.76 6.28
CA CYS A 409 -6.38 -8.87 5.90
C CYS A 409 -6.22 -9.27 4.43
N PHE A 410 -6.03 -8.29 3.53
CA PHE A 410 -6.23 -8.50 2.10
C PHE A 410 -4.97 -8.25 1.24
N ALA A 411 -3.93 -7.59 1.77
CA ALA A 411 -2.71 -7.40 0.99
C ALA A 411 -1.99 -8.75 0.77
N GLY A 412 -1.58 -9.01 -0.47
CA GLY A 412 -0.94 -10.28 -0.84
C GLY A 412 -1.90 -11.48 -0.90
N VAL A 413 -3.21 -11.29 -0.90
CA VAL A 413 -4.17 -12.38 -1.18
C VAL A 413 -4.00 -12.87 -2.62
N LEU A 414 -3.88 -14.18 -2.80
CA LEU A 414 -3.60 -14.80 -4.09
C LEU A 414 -4.29 -16.16 -4.23
N ASN A 415 -4.50 -16.56 -5.49
CA ASN A 415 -5.07 -17.86 -5.83
C ASN A 415 -3.95 -18.90 -6.01
N LEU A 416 -3.93 -19.94 -5.18
CA LEU A 416 -2.98 -21.06 -5.29
C LEU A 416 -3.34 -22.02 -6.43
N GLY A 417 -4.59 -22.08 -6.87
CA GLY A 417 -5.05 -23.04 -7.86
C GLY A 417 -6.37 -23.67 -7.48
N ARG A 418 -6.61 -24.91 -7.89
CA ARG A 418 -7.92 -25.56 -7.76
C ARG A 418 -8.09 -26.19 -6.37
N LEU A 419 -9.20 -25.90 -5.71
CA LEU A 419 -9.60 -26.59 -4.48
C LEU A 419 -9.99 -28.06 -4.76
N LYS A 420 -9.61 -28.97 -3.87
CA LYS A 420 -9.95 -30.39 -3.87
C LYS A 420 -10.76 -30.74 -2.63
N LYS A 421 -11.24 -31.99 -2.59
CA LYS A 421 -11.94 -32.56 -1.43
C LYS A 421 -11.07 -32.41 -0.17
N GLU A 422 -11.73 -32.30 0.98
CA GLU A 422 -11.08 -32.17 2.30
C GLU A 422 -10.21 -30.92 2.47
N GLY A 423 -10.42 -29.87 1.66
CA GLY A 423 -9.72 -28.59 1.80
C GLY A 423 -8.31 -28.54 1.21
N ARG A 424 -7.88 -29.55 0.45
CA ARG A 424 -6.54 -29.58 -0.17
C ARG A 424 -6.49 -28.69 -1.42
N ALA A 425 -5.36 -28.06 -1.69
CA ALA A 425 -5.17 -27.20 -2.86
C ALA A 425 -4.33 -27.92 -3.93
N LYS A 426 -4.79 -27.94 -5.18
CA LYS A 426 -4.02 -28.45 -6.32
C LYS A 426 -3.44 -27.28 -7.12
N THR A 427 -2.11 -27.23 -7.21
CA THR A 427 -1.36 -26.12 -7.82
C THR A 427 -0.28 -26.60 -8.79
N LEU A 428 0.21 -25.69 -9.63
CA LEU A 428 1.42 -25.85 -10.43
C LEU A 428 2.61 -25.31 -9.63
N ALA A 429 3.61 -26.15 -9.38
CA ALA A 429 4.79 -25.77 -8.61
C ALA A 429 6.08 -26.25 -9.27
N MET A 430 7.16 -25.51 -9.03
CA MET A 430 8.51 -25.96 -9.31
C MET A 430 8.93 -26.87 -8.15
N THR A 431 9.31 -28.12 -8.42
CA THR A 431 9.61 -29.12 -7.37
C THR A 431 11.01 -29.71 -7.56
N GLY A 432 11.53 -30.35 -6.51
CA GLY A 432 12.88 -30.90 -6.55
C GLY A 432 13.94 -29.80 -6.55
N LEU A 433 13.79 -28.82 -5.66
CA LEU A 433 14.80 -27.77 -5.49
C LEU A 433 16.17 -28.38 -5.20
N ILE A 434 17.22 -27.79 -5.77
CA ILE A 434 18.60 -28.23 -5.62
C ILE A 434 19.20 -27.60 -4.36
N GLY A 435 19.87 -28.43 -3.56
CA GLY A 435 20.47 -28.02 -2.30
C GLY A 435 19.53 -28.14 -1.12
N THR A 436 20.04 -27.82 0.08
CA THR A 436 19.28 -27.83 1.32
C THR A 436 19.24 -26.43 1.93
N PRO A 437 18.14 -26.04 2.58
CA PRO A 437 17.99 -24.71 3.14
C PRO A 437 18.94 -24.54 4.34
N ARG A 438 19.81 -23.53 4.26
CA ARG A 438 20.83 -23.25 5.29
C ARG A 438 20.66 -21.84 5.84
N LYS A 439 20.48 -21.71 7.16
CA LYS A 439 20.28 -20.43 7.87
C LYS A 439 21.56 -19.60 7.83
N PHE A 440 21.45 -18.32 7.49
CA PHE A 440 22.61 -17.40 7.50
C PHE A 440 22.31 -16.00 8.05
N MET A 441 21.04 -15.61 8.11
CA MET A 441 20.57 -14.35 8.71
C MET A 441 19.27 -14.60 9.48
N LYS A 442 19.06 -13.84 10.55
CA LYS A 442 17.86 -13.88 11.38
C LYS A 442 17.32 -12.47 11.60
N ILE A 443 16.00 -12.31 11.50
CA ILE A 443 15.28 -11.05 11.70
C ILE A 443 14.31 -11.27 12.87
N ARG A 444 14.49 -10.53 13.96
CA ARG A 444 13.57 -10.53 15.12
C ARG A 444 12.79 -9.23 15.15
N LEU A 445 11.48 -9.34 15.34
CA LEU A 445 10.59 -8.18 15.43
C LEU A 445 10.40 -7.80 16.89
N SER A 446 10.48 -6.51 17.19
CA SER A 446 10.25 -5.96 18.52
C SER A 446 9.36 -4.72 18.45
N GLN A 447 8.64 -4.47 19.53
CA GLN A 447 7.89 -3.23 19.69
C GLN A 447 8.87 -2.07 19.92
N GLY A 448 8.84 -1.08 19.03
CA GLY A 448 9.61 0.16 19.12
C GLY A 448 8.74 1.37 19.47
N LYS A 449 9.32 2.56 19.36
CA LYS A 449 8.66 3.84 19.64
C LYS A 449 8.15 4.56 18.38
N GLY A 450 8.35 3.98 17.20
CA GLY A 450 8.05 4.61 15.91
C GLY A 450 9.09 5.65 15.46
N ASP A 451 10.24 5.71 16.14
CA ASP A 451 11.36 6.54 15.74
C ASP A 451 12.18 5.90 14.62
N PHE A 452 12.70 6.72 13.72
CA PHE A 452 13.51 6.24 12.60
C PHE A 452 14.98 6.10 13.05
N GLN A 453 15.30 4.95 13.65
CA GLN A 453 16.67 4.61 14.07
C GLN A 453 17.37 3.71 13.04
N PHE A 454 18.67 3.88 12.87
CA PHE A 454 19.48 2.93 12.12
C PHE A 454 20.79 2.67 12.87
N ILE A 455 20.92 1.46 13.41
CA ILE A 455 22.12 1.01 14.10
C ILE A 455 22.71 -0.14 13.31
N PHE A 456 23.96 0.00 12.87
CA PHE A 456 24.70 -1.08 12.24
C PHE A 456 26.02 -1.30 12.95
N LYS A 457 26.34 -2.56 13.22
CA LYS A 457 27.62 -2.98 13.78
C LYS A 457 28.20 -4.08 12.93
N GLY A 458 29.19 -3.72 12.09
CA GLY A 458 29.97 -4.67 11.32
C GLY A 458 30.79 -5.58 12.24
N CYS A 459 30.95 -6.84 11.87
CA CYS A 459 31.62 -7.84 12.71
C CYS A 459 33.14 -7.63 12.86
N ASN A 460 33.74 -6.70 12.13
CA ASN A 460 35.13 -6.31 12.30
C ASN A 460 35.34 -5.08 13.19
N CYS A 461 34.28 -4.37 13.58
CA CYS A 461 34.42 -3.17 14.41
C CYS A 461 35.07 -3.53 15.76
N GLY A 462 35.98 -2.68 16.23
CA GLY A 462 36.82 -2.95 17.41
C GLY A 462 37.94 -3.97 17.17
N LYS A 463 38.06 -4.58 15.99
CA LYS A 463 39.20 -5.43 15.61
C LYS A 463 40.25 -4.63 14.84
N LYS A 464 41.46 -5.18 14.74
CA LYS A 464 42.58 -4.53 14.03
C LYS A 464 42.60 -4.84 12.53
N ILE A 465 42.60 -3.82 11.66
CA ILE A 465 42.80 -3.90 10.21
C ILE A 465 44.28 -3.72 9.84
N LYS A 466 44.73 -4.37 8.77
CA LYS A 466 46.10 -4.20 8.23
C LYS A 466 46.23 -2.86 7.50
N THR A 467 47.22 -2.04 7.88
CA THR A 467 47.55 -0.78 7.19
C THR A 467 48.92 -0.83 6.49
N GLY A 468 49.80 -1.73 6.89
CA GLY A 468 51.15 -1.89 6.34
C GLY A 468 51.59 -3.36 6.29
N ARG A 469 52.89 -3.62 6.07
CA ARG A 469 53.44 -4.98 6.16
C ARG A 469 53.33 -5.55 7.59
N ILE A 470 53.48 -4.70 8.60
CA ILE A 470 53.46 -5.06 10.02
C ILE A 470 52.43 -4.20 10.80
N SER A 471 52.13 -2.98 10.36
CA SER A 471 51.22 -2.06 11.05
C SER A 471 49.75 -2.47 10.94
N ARG A 472 49.00 -2.25 12.03
CA ARG A 472 47.57 -2.49 12.13
C ARG A 472 46.90 -1.42 12.98
N GLU A 473 45.69 -1.04 12.61
CA GLU A 473 44.89 -0.01 13.29
C GLU A 473 43.54 -0.57 13.74
N LEU A 474 42.96 0.00 14.79
CA LEU A 474 41.63 -0.40 15.26
C LEU A 474 40.55 0.15 14.33
N ILE A 475 39.61 -0.72 13.94
CA ILE A 475 38.42 -0.31 13.22
C ILE A 475 37.48 0.41 14.22
N PRO A 476 37.06 1.66 13.95
CA PRO A 476 36.21 2.44 14.85
C PRO A 476 34.89 1.75 15.18
N THR A 477 34.37 2.01 16.39
CA THR A 477 32.99 1.69 16.79
C THR A 477 32.23 2.97 17.09
N TYR A 478 30.99 3.04 16.62
CA TYR A 478 30.10 4.18 16.87
C TYR A 478 28.91 3.71 17.70
N ASP A 479 29.16 3.42 18.97
CA ASP A 479 28.13 2.90 19.88
C ASP A 479 27.20 4.00 20.42
N GLN A 480 27.65 5.27 20.42
CA GLN A 480 26.84 6.41 20.86
C GLN A 480 25.85 6.86 19.77
N PRO A 481 24.56 7.07 20.09
CA PRO A 481 23.59 7.61 19.14
C PRO A 481 23.99 9.00 18.65
N ARG A 482 23.96 9.21 17.34
CA ARG A 482 24.07 10.51 16.69
C ARG A 482 22.74 10.92 16.09
N ASP A 483 22.29 12.11 16.43
CA ASP A 483 21.13 12.71 15.78
C ASP A 483 21.49 13.19 14.38
N VAL A 484 20.67 12.77 13.41
CA VAL A 484 20.77 13.18 12.01
C VAL A 484 19.63 14.13 11.75
N ILE A 485 19.99 15.38 11.46
CA ILE A 485 19.07 16.49 11.34
C ILE A 485 18.98 16.98 9.91
N LYS A 486 17.74 17.26 9.50
CA LYS A 486 17.34 18.01 8.33
C LYS A 486 18.11 17.62 7.06
N ASP A 487 19.01 18.49 6.61
CA ASP A 487 19.72 18.38 5.35
C ASP A 487 20.74 17.22 5.33
N GLU A 488 21.14 16.69 6.50
CA GLU A 488 22.00 15.50 6.58
C GLU A 488 21.26 14.19 6.28
N THR A 489 19.92 14.17 6.43
CA THR A 489 19.11 12.96 6.39
C THR A 489 19.23 12.22 5.07
N GLY A 490 19.22 12.93 3.93
CA GLY A 490 19.36 12.34 2.60
C GLY A 490 20.65 11.53 2.46
N ARG A 491 21.81 12.16 2.71
CA ARG A 491 23.11 11.48 2.66
C ARG A 491 23.15 10.24 3.57
N THR A 492 22.65 10.36 4.80
CA THR A 492 22.66 9.24 5.74
C THR A 492 21.76 8.09 5.27
N LEU A 493 20.58 8.37 4.70
CA LEU A 493 19.71 7.34 4.12
C LEU A 493 20.41 6.57 2.99
N VAL A 494 21.16 7.26 2.13
CA VAL A 494 21.96 6.61 1.07
C VAL A 494 23.02 5.68 1.66
N GLN A 495 23.69 6.08 2.73
CA GLN A 495 24.67 5.24 3.44
C GLN A 495 24.01 3.99 4.04
N CYS A 496 22.88 4.16 4.74
CA CYS A 496 22.10 3.07 5.29
C CYS A 496 21.64 2.08 4.21
N GLY A 497 21.09 2.59 3.10
CA GLY A 497 20.66 1.76 1.97
C GLY A 497 21.81 0.99 1.31
N THR A 498 22.98 1.62 1.17
CA THR A 498 24.19 0.96 0.65
C THR A 498 24.65 -0.18 1.56
N ILE A 499 24.65 0.02 2.88
CA ILE A 499 25.00 -1.02 3.86
C ILE A 499 24.01 -2.17 3.83
N LEU A 500 22.71 -1.86 3.77
CA LEU A 500 21.66 -2.87 3.65
C LEU A 500 21.87 -3.72 2.39
N GLY A 501 22.16 -3.10 1.24
CA GLY A 501 22.49 -3.82 0.01
C GLY A 501 23.67 -4.77 0.17
N ALA A 502 24.79 -4.29 0.73
CA ALA A 502 25.97 -5.12 0.91
C ALA A 502 25.81 -6.26 1.93
N ILE A 503 24.82 -6.18 2.84
CA ILE A 503 24.54 -7.22 3.83
C ILE A 503 23.43 -8.18 3.36
N ILE A 504 22.36 -7.66 2.76
CA ILE A 504 21.17 -8.43 2.36
C ILE A 504 21.36 -9.03 0.96
N ASP A 505 22.06 -8.32 0.07
CA ASP A 505 22.35 -8.72 -1.30
C ASP A 505 23.86 -8.63 -1.64
N PRO A 506 24.74 -9.35 -0.92
CA PRO A 506 26.20 -9.20 -1.02
C PRO A 506 26.79 -9.56 -2.40
N GLY A 507 26.06 -10.28 -3.25
CA GLY A 507 26.47 -10.61 -4.62
C GLY A 507 25.91 -9.67 -5.68
N CYS A 508 25.30 -8.56 -5.29
CA CYS A 508 24.76 -7.59 -6.22
C CYS A 508 25.91 -6.81 -6.88
N ASP A 509 26.04 -6.94 -8.20
CA ASP A 509 27.03 -6.21 -8.99
C ASP A 509 26.74 -4.70 -9.05
N ASP A 510 25.54 -4.28 -8.67
CA ASP A 510 25.08 -2.88 -8.68
C ASP A 510 24.43 -2.47 -7.34
N LEU A 511 25.26 -2.16 -6.34
CA LEU A 511 24.79 -1.62 -5.05
C LEU A 511 24.10 -0.27 -5.20
N VAL A 512 24.41 0.49 -6.25
CA VAL A 512 23.78 1.80 -6.52
C VAL A 512 22.35 1.58 -7.02
N GLY A 513 22.15 0.66 -7.95
CA GLY A 513 20.82 0.22 -8.39
C GLY A 513 19.99 -0.34 -7.23
N TYR A 514 20.58 -1.20 -6.40
CA TYR A 514 19.92 -1.73 -5.21
C TYR A 514 19.42 -0.61 -4.28
N ARG A 515 20.30 0.33 -3.89
CA ARG A 515 19.91 1.38 -2.92
C ARG A 515 18.90 2.36 -3.52
N ARG A 516 18.98 2.65 -4.82
CA ARG A 516 17.97 3.49 -5.51
C ARG A 516 16.61 2.82 -5.41
N LYS A 517 16.51 1.55 -5.80
CA LYS A 517 15.28 0.77 -5.70
C LYS A 517 14.72 0.73 -4.28
N LEU A 518 15.58 0.51 -3.27
CA LEU A 518 15.18 0.54 -1.86
C LEU A 518 14.59 1.90 -1.46
N LEU A 519 15.28 3.00 -1.76
CA LEU A 519 14.86 4.35 -1.35
C LEU A 519 13.63 4.83 -2.15
N GLU A 520 13.49 4.44 -3.40
CA GLU A 520 12.31 4.66 -4.24
C GLU A 520 11.07 3.94 -3.70
N LYS A 521 11.22 2.72 -3.17
CA LYS A 521 10.11 2.00 -2.52
C LYS A 521 9.80 2.57 -1.13
N LEU A 522 10.83 2.91 -0.35
CA LEU A 522 10.67 3.48 0.99
C LEU A 522 9.99 4.86 0.97
N GLN A 523 10.31 5.69 -0.03
CA GLN A 523 9.83 7.06 -0.18
C GLN A 523 9.97 7.90 1.11
N PRO A 524 11.20 8.11 1.61
CA PRO A 524 11.42 8.84 2.85
C PRO A 524 11.05 10.32 2.71
N MET A 525 10.32 10.84 3.71
CA MET A 525 9.96 12.25 3.82
C MET A 525 10.57 12.84 5.10
N TRP A 526 11.37 13.89 4.94
CA TRP A 526 12.04 14.57 6.05
C TRP A 526 11.99 16.09 5.89
N GLU A 527 12.23 16.80 6.98
CA GLU A 527 12.33 18.27 6.96
C GLU A 527 13.63 18.74 6.33
N THR A 528 13.55 19.75 5.47
CA THR A 528 14.73 20.41 4.90
C THR A 528 14.78 21.86 5.31
N THR A 529 15.96 22.37 5.67
CA THR A 529 16.17 23.82 5.89
C THR A 529 16.41 24.55 4.58
N ASP A 530 17.09 23.89 3.65
CA ASP A 530 17.26 24.35 2.28
C ASP A 530 16.41 23.48 1.34
N PRO A 531 15.50 24.05 0.53
CA PRO A 531 14.80 23.30 -0.51
C PRO A 531 15.72 22.49 -1.44
N SER A 532 16.98 22.89 -1.58
CA SER A 532 18.01 22.20 -2.38
C SER A 532 18.61 20.96 -1.69
N ALA A 533 18.36 20.75 -0.40
CA ALA A 533 18.92 19.63 0.38
C ALA A 533 18.29 18.25 0.07
N LYS A 534 17.21 18.22 -0.69
CA LYS A 534 16.64 17.00 -1.28
C LYS A 534 16.47 17.21 -2.78
N PRO A 535 17.55 17.30 -3.58
CA PRO A 535 17.39 17.58 -5.01
C PRO A 535 16.71 16.41 -5.75
N VAL A 536 16.30 16.62 -6.99
CA VAL A 536 15.96 15.49 -7.89
C VAL A 536 17.17 14.57 -8.01
N GLY A 537 16.97 13.26 -7.85
CA GLY A 537 18.06 12.28 -7.81
C GLY A 537 18.95 12.43 -6.58
N TRP A 538 18.39 12.85 -5.44
CA TRP A 538 19.12 13.05 -4.18
C TRP A 538 19.86 11.79 -3.74
N GLU A 539 19.39 10.61 -4.11
CA GLU A 539 19.98 9.31 -3.78
C GLU A 539 21.44 9.22 -4.27
N ASP A 540 21.74 9.89 -5.38
CA ASP A 540 23.09 9.95 -5.94
C ASP A 540 23.78 11.26 -5.58
N ARG A 541 23.08 12.38 -5.72
CA ARG A 541 23.67 13.70 -5.50
C ARG A 541 24.15 13.92 -4.07
N SER A 542 23.48 13.32 -3.08
CA SER A 542 23.83 13.48 -1.65
C SER A 542 25.16 12.80 -1.27
N VAL A 543 25.68 11.94 -2.14
CA VAL A 543 26.94 11.20 -1.92
C VAL A 543 27.98 11.45 -3.01
N SER A 544 27.70 12.36 -3.96
CA SER A 544 28.62 12.64 -5.06
C SER A 544 29.98 13.16 -4.56
N GLY A 545 31.06 12.70 -5.20
CA GLY A 545 32.44 12.99 -4.80
C GLY A 545 32.90 12.26 -3.54
N THR A 546 32.10 11.34 -2.99
CA THR A 546 32.47 10.53 -1.82
C THR A 546 32.67 9.06 -2.19
N ALA A 547 33.31 8.29 -1.31
CA ALA A 547 33.45 6.84 -1.46
C ALA A 547 32.09 6.08 -1.55
N TRP A 548 30.99 6.74 -1.19
CA TRP A 548 29.65 6.19 -1.28
C TRP A 548 29.03 6.37 -2.67
N GLU A 549 29.57 7.19 -3.56
CA GLU A 549 29.01 7.37 -4.91
C GLU A 549 29.08 6.06 -5.71
N HIS A 550 30.25 5.42 -5.71
CA HIS A 550 30.54 4.17 -6.41
C HIS A 550 31.17 3.13 -5.45
N PRO A 551 30.38 2.56 -4.51
CA PRO A 551 30.92 1.68 -3.47
C PRO A 551 31.56 0.41 -4.03
N ASN A 552 31.09 -0.11 -5.16
CA ASN A 552 31.63 -1.31 -5.79
C ASN A 552 33.04 -1.11 -6.36
N ALA A 553 33.37 0.09 -6.85
CA ALA A 553 34.67 0.39 -7.45
C ALA A 553 35.85 0.31 -6.47
N ILE A 554 35.57 0.26 -5.17
CA ILE A 554 36.57 0.23 -4.09
C ILE A 554 36.49 -1.05 -3.24
N GLY A 555 35.70 -2.05 -3.63
CA GLY A 555 35.49 -3.28 -2.85
C GLY A 555 34.86 -3.00 -1.49
N PHE A 556 33.61 -2.52 -1.47
CA PHE A 556 32.89 -2.00 -0.29
C PHE A 556 32.98 -2.89 0.96
N ARG A 557 33.84 -2.49 1.92
CA ARG A 557 34.18 -3.28 3.12
C ARG A 557 33.15 -3.13 4.24
N VAL A 558 31.88 -3.43 3.95
CA VAL A 558 30.74 -3.20 4.85
C VAL A 558 30.97 -3.72 6.28
N HIS A 559 31.67 -4.85 6.44
CA HIS A 559 31.94 -5.45 7.75
C HIS A 559 32.83 -4.62 8.69
N ASN A 560 33.53 -3.61 8.15
CA ASN A 560 34.36 -2.66 8.89
C ASN A 560 33.59 -1.40 9.33
N PHE A 561 32.32 -1.23 8.95
CA PHE A 561 31.53 -0.06 9.31
C PHE A 561 30.74 -0.27 10.60
N SER A 562 30.59 0.82 11.36
CA SER A 562 29.67 0.93 12.48
C SER A 562 28.96 2.28 12.40
N MET A 563 27.68 2.32 12.80
CA MET A 563 26.89 3.56 12.90
C MET A 563 25.75 3.38 13.88
N ASN A 564 25.34 4.48 14.51
CA ASN A 564 24.19 4.57 15.40
C ASN A 564 23.51 5.91 15.14
N TYR A 565 22.49 5.91 14.28
CA TYR A 565 21.81 7.11 13.82
C TYR A 565 20.37 7.17 14.33
N ARG A 566 19.96 8.35 14.80
CA ARG A 566 18.57 8.71 15.05
C ARG A 566 18.17 9.79 14.05
N MET A 567 17.32 9.47 13.08
CA MET A 567 16.91 10.41 12.04
C MET A 567 15.74 11.26 12.52
N ILE A 568 16.03 12.25 13.37
CA ILE A 568 15.00 13.02 14.07
C ILE A 568 14.17 13.94 13.17
N SER A 569 14.63 14.21 11.95
CA SER A 569 13.89 15.01 10.96
C SER A 569 13.00 14.18 10.02
N MET A 570 13.00 12.85 10.15
CA MET A 570 12.08 11.99 9.41
C MET A 570 10.65 12.22 9.89
N LYS A 571 9.74 12.55 8.97
CA LYS A 571 8.30 12.69 9.26
C LYS A 571 7.54 11.39 9.07
N ARG A 572 7.76 10.74 7.92
CA ARG A 572 7.07 9.52 7.49
C ARG A 572 7.79 8.87 6.30
N CYS A 573 7.36 7.67 5.94
CA CYS A 573 7.72 6.97 4.71
C CYS A 573 6.47 6.81 3.84
N GLY A 574 6.61 6.84 2.52
CA GLY A 574 5.52 6.57 1.58
C GLY A 574 5.29 5.07 1.32
N SER A 575 6.22 4.20 1.71
CA SER A 575 6.02 2.75 1.64
C SER A 575 4.76 2.31 2.40
N ARG A 576 3.99 1.41 1.78
CA ARG A 576 2.79 0.81 2.41
C ARG A 576 3.14 -0.14 3.56
N LEU A 577 4.41 -0.56 3.68
CA LEU A 577 4.94 -1.28 4.84
C LEU A 577 5.12 -0.36 6.07
N ALA A 578 5.01 0.96 5.92
CA ALA A 578 5.01 1.94 7.02
C ALA A 578 3.59 2.41 7.33
N ASN A 579 2.73 1.51 7.81
CA ASN A 579 1.33 1.80 8.10
C ASN A 579 1.05 1.72 9.62
N GLY A 580 -0.20 1.93 10.03
CA GLY A 580 -0.59 1.98 11.45
C GLY A 580 -0.15 0.77 12.28
N SER A 581 -0.21 -0.45 11.72
CA SER A 581 0.12 -1.68 12.44
C SER A 581 1.63 -1.96 12.51
N THR A 582 2.42 -1.37 11.60
CA THR A 582 3.85 -1.68 11.44
C THR A 582 4.79 -0.51 11.72
N ALA A 583 4.30 0.73 11.76
CA ALA A 583 5.11 1.94 11.88
C ALA A 583 5.96 1.98 13.16
N SER A 584 5.49 1.32 14.23
CA SER A 584 6.21 1.25 15.50
C SER A 584 7.09 0.01 15.65
N ILE A 585 7.08 -0.92 14.68
CA ILE A 585 7.86 -2.15 14.75
C ILE A 585 9.32 -1.89 14.39
N THR A 586 10.22 -2.42 15.21
CA THR A 586 11.67 -2.42 14.98
C THR A 586 12.15 -3.82 14.65
N CYS A 587 13.08 -3.94 13.71
CA CYS A 587 13.71 -5.18 13.31
C CYS A 587 15.14 -5.25 13.86
N HIS A 588 15.46 -6.36 14.52
CA HIS A 588 16.82 -6.73 14.90
C HIS A 588 17.31 -7.83 13.95
N VAL A 589 18.22 -7.47 13.05
CA VAL A 589 18.85 -8.39 12.10
C VAL A 589 20.19 -8.86 12.66
N SER A 590 20.44 -10.16 12.61
CA SER A 590 21.74 -10.76 12.93
C SER A 590 22.20 -11.66 11.79
N VAL A 591 23.47 -11.51 11.41
CA VAL A 591 24.11 -12.28 10.33
C VAL A 591 25.10 -13.26 10.94
N ASN A 592 25.27 -14.45 10.38
CA ASN A 592 26.15 -15.49 10.92
C ASN A 592 27.65 -15.12 11.01
N CYS A 593 28.08 -14.04 10.34
CA CYS A 593 29.41 -13.46 10.46
C CYS A 593 29.58 -12.61 11.74
N GLY A 594 28.48 -12.29 12.44
CA GLY A 594 28.42 -11.46 13.64
C GLY A 594 27.99 -10.01 13.41
N CYS A 595 27.60 -9.63 12.19
CA CYS A 595 27.06 -8.29 11.93
C CYS A 595 25.64 -8.17 12.50
N THR A 596 25.29 -7.00 13.01
CA THR A 596 23.94 -6.71 13.52
C THR A 596 23.40 -5.41 12.95
N ILE A 597 22.09 -5.39 12.67
CA ILE A 597 21.34 -4.19 12.25
C ILE A 597 20.13 -4.02 13.18
N VAL A 598 19.84 -2.79 13.60
CA VAL A 598 18.57 -2.40 14.22
C VAL A 598 17.98 -1.27 13.39
N ALA A 599 16.78 -1.47 12.85
CA ALA A 599 16.13 -0.50 11.97
C ALA A 599 14.60 -0.70 11.92
N PRO A 600 13.81 0.32 11.51
CA PRO A 600 12.39 0.21 11.31
C PRO A 600 11.99 -0.97 10.41
N PHE A 601 10.83 -1.54 10.69
CA PHE A 601 10.24 -2.63 9.91
C PHE A 601 10.22 -2.34 8.41
N ALA A 602 9.64 -1.20 8.02
CA ALA A 602 9.51 -0.82 6.62
C ALA A 602 10.88 -0.78 5.91
N LEU A 603 11.93 -0.26 6.56
CA LEU A 603 13.27 -0.18 5.96
C LEU A 603 13.87 -1.57 5.72
N ILE A 604 13.76 -2.49 6.68
CA ILE A 604 14.30 -3.86 6.53
C ILE A 604 13.53 -4.66 5.49
N PHE A 605 12.20 -4.58 5.48
CA PHE A 605 11.40 -5.36 4.53
C PHE A 605 11.45 -4.79 3.11
N GLU A 606 11.54 -3.47 2.93
CA GLU A 606 11.85 -2.92 1.61
C GLU A 606 13.25 -3.33 1.13
N ALA A 607 14.21 -3.48 2.04
CA ALA A 607 15.54 -3.98 1.67
C ALA A 607 15.48 -5.44 1.17
N LEU A 608 14.58 -6.27 1.72
CA LEU A 608 14.33 -7.62 1.18
C LEU A 608 13.67 -7.58 -0.21
N THR A 609 12.76 -6.63 -0.45
CA THR A 609 12.09 -6.49 -1.76
C THR A 609 12.98 -5.82 -2.82
N ALA A 610 14.03 -5.11 -2.39
CA ALA A 610 14.99 -4.44 -3.26
C ALA A 610 16.00 -5.39 -3.90
N VAL A 611 16.16 -6.60 -3.36
CA VAL A 611 17.06 -7.65 -3.87
C VAL A 611 16.93 -7.85 -5.38
N GLN A 612 18.08 -8.04 -6.05
CA GLN A 612 18.13 -8.31 -7.48
C GLN A 612 17.42 -9.64 -7.82
N GLY A 613 16.49 -9.60 -8.77
CA GLY A 613 15.69 -10.77 -9.12
C GLY A 613 14.72 -11.19 -8.00
N SER A 614 14.28 -10.26 -7.15
CA SER A 614 13.33 -10.58 -6.07
C SER A 614 11.98 -11.10 -6.59
N SER A 615 11.45 -12.13 -5.93
CA SER A 615 10.11 -12.68 -6.21
C SER A 615 8.95 -11.78 -5.78
N LEU A 616 9.28 -10.78 -4.96
CA LEU A 616 8.34 -9.82 -4.39
C LEU A 616 8.05 -8.67 -5.35
N GLY A 617 8.65 -8.67 -6.55
CA GLY A 617 8.36 -7.68 -7.59
C GLY A 617 9.27 -6.44 -7.58
N GLN A 618 9.22 -5.72 -8.72
CA GLN A 618 9.98 -4.48 -8.93
C GLN A 618 9.15 -3.24 -8.58
N THR A 619 7.85 -3.26 -8.87
CA THR A 619 6.88 -2.19 -8.57
C THR A 619 6.00 -2.58 -7.39
N ALA A 620 5.33 -1.64 -6.73
CA ALA A 620 4.43 -1.93 -5.61
C ALA A 620 3.09 -2.57 -6.06
N ALA A 621 2.72 -2.36 -7.32
CA ALA A 621 1.51 -2.87 -7.94
C ALA A 621 1.72 -3.09 -9.44
N LYS A 622 0.94 -3.99 -10.03
CA LYS A 622 0.90 -4.23 -11.48
C LYS A 622 -0.55 -4.33 -11.94
N GLY A 623 -0.91 -3.55 -12.95
CA GLY A 623 -2.18 -3.66 -13.67
C GLY A 623 -2.12 -4.73 -14.77
N ASP A 624 -3.23 -5.43 -15.01
CA ASP A 624 -3.45 -6.18 -16.26
C ASP A 624 -4.08 -5.29 -17.35
N HIS A 625 -4.51 -5.89 -18.46
CA HIS A 625 -5.10 -5.17 -19.61
C HIS A 625 -6.45 -4.52 -19.29
N ASP A 626 -7.14 -5.00 -18.25
CA ASP A 626 -8.41 -4.45 -17.77
C ASP A 626 -8.18 -3.52 -16.57
N ASP A 627 -6.95 -3.04 -16.36
CA ASP A 627 -6.53 -2.24 -15.20
C ASP A 627 -6.74 -2.93 -13.84
N ARG A 628 -6.93 -4.27 -13.82
CA ARG A 628 -7.03 -5.04 -12.57
C ARG A 628 -5.68 -5.13 -11.90
N ILE A 629 -5.64 -4.88 -10.60
CA ILE A 629 -4.41 -4.69 -9.86
C ILE A 629 -4.03 -5.93 -9.07
N ILE A 630 -2.75 -6.24 -9.09
CA ILE A 630 -2.09 -7.19 -8.18
C ILE A 630 -0.98 -6.46 -7.45
N LEU A 631 -0.96 -6.58 -6.12
CA LEU A 631 0.06 -5.97 -5.27
C LEU A 631 1.36 -6.79 -5.24
N GLN A 632 2.49 -6.10 -5.26
CA GLN A 632 3.85 -6.64 -5.36
C GLN A 632 4.81 -5.87 -4.44
N ASP A 633 4.37 -5.52 -3.24
CA ASP A 633 5.15 -4.72 -2.28
C ASP A 633 5.62 -5.52 -1.06
N GLY A 634 5.37 -6.82 -1.03
CA GLY A 634 5.72 -7.68 0.10
C GLY A 634 4.85 -7.49 1.34
N LEU A 635 3.78 -6.70 1.29
CA LEU A 635 2.78 -6.69 2.36
C LEU A 635 2.18 -8.10 2.53
N GLY A 636 2.13 -8.56 3.79
CA GLY A 636 1.73 -9.92 4.14
C GLY A 636 2.90 -10.86 4.46
N LEU A 637 4.14 -10.53 4.09
CA LEU A 637 5.33 -11.31 4.50
C LEU A 637 5.36 -11.59 6.01
N VAL A 638 4.96 -10.59 6.77
CA VAL A 638 4.79 -10.59 8.23
C VAL A 638 3.37 -10.15 8.54
N GLN A 639 2.76 -10.81 9.52
CA GLN A 639 1.42 -10.53 10.01
C GLN A 639 1.50 -9.68 11.30
N ILE A 640 0.44 -8.93 11.64
CA ILE A 640 0.44 -7.98 12.78
C ILE A 640 0.93 -8.63 14.08
N GLY A 641 0.46 -9.83 14.41
CA GLY A 641 0.83 -10.48 15.66
C GLY A 641 2.20 -11.16 15.65
N ASP A 642 3.04 -10.91 14.65
CA ASP A 642 4.43 -11.39 14.62
C ASP A 642 5.40 -10.54 15.45
N VAL A 643 4.93 -9.47 16.10
CA VAL A 643 5.72 -8.73 17.09
C VAL A 643 6.22 -9.68 18.19
N GLY A 644 7.53 -9.67 18.47
CA GLY A 644 8.19 -10.60 19.39
C GLY A 644 8.61 -11.93 18.76
N LYS A 645 8.16 -12.25 17.54
CA LYS A 645 8.58 -13.44 16.79
C LYS A 645 9.87 -13.17 15.99
N ALA A 646 10.47 -14.24 15.49
CA ALA A 646 11.65 -14.17 14.65
C ALA A 646 11.53 -15.06 13.40
N PHE A 647 12.26 -14.65 12.37
CA PHE A 647 12.32 -15.26 11.07
C PHE A 647 13.78 -15.52 10.69
N ASP A 648 14.05 -16.68 10.11
CA ASP A 648 15.34 -16.98 9.52
C ASP A 648 15.28 -16.72 8.02
N VAL A 649 16.36 -16.16 7.48
CA VAL A 649 16.63 -16.17 6.05
C VAL A 649 17.54 -17.36 5.77
N VAL A 650 17.04 -18.27 4.93
CA VAL A 650 17.76 -19.47 4.48
C VAL A 650 18.16 -19.33 3.03
N ALA A 651 19.24 -20.00 2.63
CA ALA A 651 19.67 -20.09 1.24
C ALA A 651 19.76 -21.56 0.81
N PHE A 652 19.26 -21.86 -0.40
CA PHE A 652 19.38 -23.19 -1.02
C PHE A 652 20.73 -23.37 -1.72
N SER A 653 21.28 -22.30 -2.29
CA SER A 653 22.52 -22.31 -3.06
C SER A 653 23.58 -21.38 -2.46
N GLY A 654 24.82 -21.51 -2.94
CA GLY A 654 25.95 -20.73 -2.45
C GLY A 654 26.54 -21.18 -1.11
N ASN A 655 27.50 -20.43 -0.59
CA ASN A 655 28.21 -20.70 0.65
C ASN A 655 27.73 -19.76 1.77
N ILE A 656 27.08 -20.31 2.80
CA ILE A 656 26.61 -19.53 3.95
C ILE A 656 27.73 -18.83 4.73
N GLN A 657 28.98 -19.29 4.61
CA GLN A 657 30.13 -18.64 5.24
C GLN A 657 30.68 -17.45 4.43
N ALA A 658 30.09 -17.10 3.28
CA ALA A 658 30.59 -16.04 2.40
C ALA A 658 30.82 -14.71 3.15
N HIS A 659 29.89 -14.24 3.98
CA HIS A 659 30.10 -13.03 4.79
C HIS A 659 31.28 -13.16 5.76
N ARG A 660 31.46 -14.32 6.40
CA ARG A 660 32.55 -14.54 7.36
C ARG A 660 33.91 -14.53 6.66
N LEU A 661 33.99 -15.17 5.49
CA LEU A 661 35.19 -15.21 4.66
C LEU A 661 35.52 -13.81 4.11
N TYR A 662 34.52 -13.11 3.57
CA TYR A 662 34.66 -11.74 3.07
C TYR A 662 35.08 -10.76 4.17
N ALA A 663 34.45 -10.83 5.35
CA ALA A 663 34.83 -10.03 6.52
C ALA A 663 36.29 -10.30 6.95
N ALA A 664 36.74 -11.56 6.94
CA ALA A 664 38.12 -11.88 7.27
C ALA A 664 39.11 -11.23 6.28
N ARG A 665 38.78 -11.21 4.98
CA ARG A 665 39.59 -10.53 3.95
C ARG A 665 39.60 -9.02 4.15
N CYS A 666 38.44 -8.41 4.44
CA CYS A 666 38.29 -6.97 4.71
C CYS A 666 39.23 -6.45 5.80
N ARG A 667 39.66 -7.34 6.72
CA ARG A 667 40.58 -7.02 7.81
C ARG A 667 42.05 -7.35 7.48
N LYS A 668 42.29 -8.36 6.65
CA LYS A 668 43.64 -8.88 6.31
C LYS A 668 44.36 -8.09 5.21
N HIS A 669 43.63 -7.27 4.46
CA HIS A 669 44.13 -6.49 3.32
C HIS A 669 44.06 -4.99 3.62
N LYS A 670 44.94 -4.19 3.00
CA LYS A 670 44.92 -2.72 3.15
C LYS A 670 43.66 -2.13 2.52
N GLU A 671 43.18 -0.98 2.97
CA GLU A 671 41.97 -0.35 2.40
C GLU A 671 42.09 -0.01 0.92
N THR A 672 43.31 0.26 0.43
CA THR A 672 43.60 0.53 -0.99
C THR A 672 43.52 -0.70 -1.88
N GLU A 673 43.42 -1.90 -1.31
CA GLU A 673 43.34 -3.15 -2.05
C GLU A 673 41.87 -3.51 -2.32
N GLU A 674 41.54 -3.85 -3.56
CA GLU A 674 40.19 -4.31 -3.91
C GLU A 674 39.93 -5.70 -3.31
N ILE A 675 38.70 -5.94 -2.83
CA ILE A 675 38.28 -7.25 -2.31
C ILE A 675 36.98 -7.67 -2.96
N VAL A 676 36.99 -8.87 -3.51
CA VAL A 676 35.83 -9.59 -4.03
C VAL A 676 35.50 -10.82 -3.19
N HIS A 677 34.30 -11.36 -3.39
CA HIS A 677 33.89 -12.64 -2.82
C HIS A 677 34.63 -13.80 -3.51
N GLU A 678 35.36 -14.62 -2.75
CA GLU A 678 36.08 -15.80 -3.28
C GLU A 678 35.23 -17.07 -3.34
N VAL A 679 34.03 -17.01 -2.76
CA VAL A 679 33.07 -18.12 -2.76
C VAL A 679 31.72 -17.61 -3.25
N PRO A 680 30.91 -18.47 -3.88
CA PRO A 680 29.55 -18.10 -4.27
C PRO A 680 28.76 -17.61 -3.05
N VAL A 681 28.12 -16.44 -3.16
CA VAL A 681 27.28 -15.87 -2.10
C VAL A 681 25.97 -16.67 -1.93
N PRO A 682 25.32 -16.61 -0.76
CA PRO A 682 24.02 -17.25 -0.55
C PRO A 682 22.98 -16.77 -1.57
N SER A 683 22.33 -17.72 -2.25
CA SER A 683 21.27 -17.46 -3.24
C SER A 683 20.16 -18.51 -3.13
N GLY A 684 19.04 -18.26 -3.81
CA GLY A 684 17.81 -19.01 -3.57
C GLY A 684 17.30 -18.75 -2.16
N ARG A 685 17.25 -17.48 -1.78
CA ARG A 685 16.92 -16.97 -0.46
C ARG A 685 15.44 -17.12 -0.18
N VAL A 686 15.11 -17.54 1.04
CA VAL A 686 13.72 -17.70 1.51
C VAL A 686 13.62 -17.20 2.95
N LEU A 687 12.55 -16.46 3.24
CA LEU A 687 12.14 -16.09 4.60
C LEU A 687 11.26 -17.21 5.19
N VAL A 688 11.68 -17.77 6.32
CA VAL A 688 10.96 -18.82 7.06
C VAL A 688 10.86 -18.44 8.54
N ARG A 689 9.92 -19.02 9.28
CA ARG A 689 9.84 -18.80 10.74
C ARG A 689 11.01 -19.47 11.47
N GLU A 690 11.36 -18.97 12.65
CA GLU A 690 12.47 -19.50 13.45
C GLU A 690 12.34 -21.00 13.82
N ASP A 691 11.11 -21.49 13.95
CA ASP A 691 10.77 -22.90 14.22
C ASP A 691 10.95 -23.81 12.99
N PHE A 692 11.23 -23.25 11.81
CA PHE A 692 11.59 -24.03 10.64
C PHE A 692 12.92 -24.77 10.86
N THR A 693 12.87 -26.10 10.66
CA THR A 693 14.03 -26.99 10.77
C THR A 693 14.21 -27.86 9.52
N HIS A 694 15.47 -28.13 9.20
CA HIS A 694 15.89 -29.15 8.25
C HIS A 694 17.00 -29.95 8.93
N ALA A 695 16.67 -31.14 9.43
CA ALA A 695 17.62 -31.99 10.14
C ALA A 695 18.52 -32.75 9.17
N ALA A 696 19.71 -33.17 9.61
CA ALA A 696 20.60 -34.01 8.78
C ALA A 696 19.94 -35.35 8.37
N MET A 697 18.96 -35.83 9.14
CA MET A 697 18.17 -37.03 8.83
C MET A 697 16.97 -36.77 7.91
N ASP A 698 16.67 -35.52 7.54
CA ASP A 698 15.59 -35.13 6.62
C ASP A 698 15.96 -35.40 5.14
N VAL A 699 16.71 -36.49 4.85
CA VAL A 699 17.22 -36.82 3.50
C VAL A 699 16.09 -37.04 2.48
N MET A 700 14.89 -37.41 2.94
CA MET A 700 13.70 -37.60 2.09
C MET A 700 12.89 -36.32 1.86
N LYS A 701 13.21 -35.23 2.57
CA LYS A 701 12.43 -33.99 2.54
C LYS A 701 12.60 -33.30 1.20
N ASP A 702 11.49 -33.04 0.54
CA ASP A 702 11.44 -32.45 -0.78
C ASP A 702 10.90 -31.02 -0.68
N TYR A 703 11.45 -30.15 -1.52
CA TYR A 703 11.12 -28.72 -1.54
C TYR A 703 10.65 -28.33 -2.93
N GLY A 704 9.80 -27.32 -2.96
CA GLY A 704 9.32 -26.68 -4.18
C GLY A 704 8.88 -25.25 -3.92
N TYR A 705 8.44 -24.53 -4.94
CA TYR A 705 7.78 -23.24 -4.77
C TYR A 705 6.68 -23.02 -5.79
N VAL A 706 5.69 -22.21 -5.42
CA VAL A 706 4.61 -21.74 -6.30
C VAL A 706 4.94 -20.35 -6.81
N ARG A 707 4.86 -20.15 -8.13
CA ARG A 707 4.97 -18.82 -8.75
C ARG A 707 3.65 -18.08 -8.61
N THR A 708 3.69 -16.85 -8.09
CA THR A 708 2.47 -16.06 -7.79
C THR A 708 2.30 -14.84 -8.70
N GLY A 709 3.04 -14.80 -9.82
CA GLY A 709 2.96 -13.71 -10.80
C GLY A 709 3.55 -12.39 -10.32
N GLY A 710 4.50 -12.43 -9.39
CA GLY A 710 5.20 -11.28 -8.84
C GLY A 710 4.69 -10.79 -7.47
N SER A 711 3.66 -11.43 -6.91
CA SER A 711 3.15 -11.10 -5.57
C SER A 711 4.02 -11.66 -4.43
N GLY A 712 5.10 -12.39 -4.74
CA GLY A 712 5.91 -13.16 -3.80
C GLY A 712 5.69 -14.67 -3.91
N ASN A 713 6.72 -15.43 -4.27
CA ASN A 713 6.64 -16.88 -4.46
C ASN A 713 6.60 -17.61 -3.11
N LEU A 714 5.80 -18.67 -3.00
CA LEU A 714 5.62 -19.41 -1.73
C LEU A 714 6.47 -20.67 -1.72
N LEU A 715 7.31 -20.83 -0.69
CA LEU A 715 8.12 -22.04 -0.48
C LEU A 715 7.23 -23.17 0.06
N LEU A 716 7.38 -24.34 -0.54
CA LEU A 716 6.70 -25.57 -0.18
C LEU A 716 7.68 -26.62 0.35
N SER A 717 7.21 -27.46 1.27
CA SER A 717 7.94 -28.61 1.77
C SER A 717 7.04 -29.82 2.05
N ARG A 718 7.56 -31.02 1.84
CA ARG A 718 6.96 -32.30 2.26
C ARG A 718 8.04 -33.23 2.82
N LYS A 719 7.68 -34.12 3.75
CA LYS A 719 8.66 -35.04 4.39
C LYS A 719 8.94 -36.27 3.52
N HIS A 720 7.90 -36.86 2.93
CA HIS A 720 8.00 -38.01 2.05
C HIS A 720 7.27 -37.77 0.72
N ARG A 721 7.59 -38.59 -0.30
CA ARG A 721 7.00 -38.45 -1.66
C ARG A 721 5.47 -38.58 -1.72
N LEU A 722 4.88 -39.31 -0.79
CA LEU A 722 3.42 -39.51 -0.70
C LEU A 722 2.73 -38.45 0.16
N ASP A 723 3.49 -37.63 0.90
CA ASP A 723 2.93 -36.55 1.71
C ASP A 723 2.52 -35.36 0.84
N ASN A 724 1.47 -34.66 1.26
CA ASN A 724 1.08 -33.38 0.66
C ASN A 724 2.12 -32.30 0.98
N TYR A 725 2.24 -31.33 0.07
CA TYR A 725 3.08 -30.17 0.32
C TYR A 725 2.44 -29.23 1.34
N LYS A 726 3.29 -28.56 2.11
CA LYS A 726 2.91 -27.49 3.05
C LYS A 726 3.65 -26.21 2.68
N VAL A 727 2.96 -25.07 2.78
CA VAL A 727 3.59 -23.75 2.69
C VAL A 727 4.42 -23.54 3.96
N VAL A 728 5.71 -23.24 3.79
CA VAL A 728 6.68 -23.13 4.91
C VAL A 728 7.48 -21.83 4.92
N GLY A 729 7.34 -20.99 3.88
CA GLY A 729 8.06 -19.73 3.79
C GLY A 729 7.70 -18.94 2.53
N VAL A 730 8.34 -17.79 2.38
CA VAL A 730 8.20 -16.92 1.20
C VAL A 730 9.57 -16.73 0.57
N CYS A 731 9.67 -16.97 -0.73
CA CYS A 731 10.90 -16.82 -1.49
C CYS A 731 11.25 -15.33 -1.60
N ILE A 732 12.50 -14.98 -1.31
CA ILE A 732 13.03 -13.65 -1.58
C ILE A 732 13.49 -13.58 -3.03
N ASP A 733 14.21 -14.59 -3.50
CA ASP A 733 14.64 -14.71 -4.91
C ASP A 733 13.53 -15.32 -5.77
N GLU A 734 13.29 -14.78 -6.96
CA GLU A 734 12.30 -15.27 -7.94
C GLU A 734 12.63 -16.70 -8.39
N TYR A 735 13.92 -16.96 -8.59
CA TYR A 735 14.42 -18.24 -9.05
C TYR A 735 15.25 -18.94 -7.97
N ILE A 736 14.89 -20.19 -7.68
CA ILE A 736 15.68 -21.14 -6.90
C ILE A 736 15.99 -22.33 -7.81
N PRO A 737 17.24 -22.79 -7.95
CA PRO A 737 17.59 -23.92 -8.82
C PRO A 737 16.78 -25.20 -8.49
N TYR A 738 16.38 -25.96 -9.52
CA TYR A 738 15.61 -27.21 -9.41
C TYR A 738 16.02 -28.22 -10.48
N LYS A 739 15.77 -29.51 -10.24
CA LYS A 739 16.37 -30.62 -11.03
C LYS A 739 15.88 -30.77 -12.48
N ASN A 740 14.65 -30.37 -12.79
CA ASN A 740 14.04 -30.56 -14.11
C ASN A 740 13.68 -29.19 -14.70
N GLU A 741 14.56 -28.60 -15.51
CA GLU A 741 14.58 -27.16 -15.82
C GLU A 741 13.29 -26.61 -16.50
N ASP A 742 12.41 -27.43 -17.06
CA ASP A 742 11.47 -26.91 -18.07
C ASP A 742 9.95 -26.96 -17.81
N GLN A 743 9.39 -27.65 -16.80
CA GLN A 743 7.93 -27.60 -16.59
C GLN A 743 7.46 -27.65 -15.13
N PRO A 744 6.53 -26.76 -14.71
CA PRO A 744 5.88 -26.86 -13.42
C PRO A 744 5.06 -28.15 -13.31
N VAL A 745 5.11 -28.78 -12.13
CA VAL A 745 4.43 -30.05 -11.85
C VAL A 745 3.14 -29.78 -11.08
N LYS A 746 2.07 -30.51 -11.42
CA LYS A 746 0.82 -30.48 -10.65
C LYS A 746 0.99 -31.21 -9.33
N ILE A 747 0.88 -30.49 -8.22
CA ILE A 747 1.01 -31.02 -6.85
C ILE A 747 -0.26 -30.76 -6.03
N GLY A 748 -0.35 -31.40 -4.86
CA GLY A 748 -1.46 -31.28 -3.90
C GLY A 748 -1.00 -31.01 -2.47
#